data_AF-A0A1E5RK86-F1
#
_entry.id   AF-A0A1E5RK86-F1
#
_cell.length_a   1.000
_cell.length_b   1.000
_cell.length_c   1.000
_cell.angle_alpha   90.00
_cell.angle_beta   90.00
_cell.angle_gamma   90.00
#
_symmetry.space_group_name_H-M   'P 1'
#
loop_
_entity.id
_entity.type
_entity.pdbx_description
1 polymer ?
#
loop_
_entity_poly.entity_id
_entity_poly.type
_entity_poly.pdbx_seq_one_letter_code
_entity_poly.pdbx_strand_id
1 'polypeptide(L)'
;MLRAAKNKVNGYTQSQVLVRDCTRNNDTEDVPIMELRQLVEYSYNHYEIVPMFEMLDKRLNDKGKYWKHILKALIVLKFLVINGSEMCVTWCKENIYLIKTLREFMWRNPITDVDHGSQIRLKSRELTSLLLDDARLKRERDMAAGNNDRNNKPNKRNNFDDDLQKALDESMRTAREEEERRRNMKQDQEDMDVALQLSKEEEELRRLQELQRLRQLQLQQQQMQQQNMMYDINGNPISPEEYQQFLQQQQQQQQLQYQQYLQQLQQQQQMLLQQQQYEMYQQQLKEQEEANKQNILQQYAASSNPFKKEPEVPKPEPVVVPQPEQPIKRTRTGDAAISAKYSDLNNLLMSGPGIDTFGNTGASRIPAHHTKTGTFINSQGTGYYQQQSTATKNPPSGNNSTANPFLKDQYTGLFSTIKEQKTGFGFETIALQRENIAKAAPILNQKITSHFAPITKFEPKILIICGSGLGNLTNKLKLKSHLIIPYADLPGFQQSTVQGHSGELWVGHLKDTPVIIMKGRLHAYEGYDIRDTVYPIRLLNNYSEKFCNGSLSSLIVTNAAGGLNLDYKMGDIMLIFDHINFPGLAGKHPLVGPNWDEDGDRFLAVSDAYDLTARKVFLQKYTELQNAKKITSSRTLHEGTYAFVSGPTFESRSEARFLKQIGSDAVGMSTVPEVTVARHCGWKVLALSVITNNVVLDLPQKASDIANGEKEISLDAGKADHEEVLQIGLAAAKDLEVIVEEIAAFL
;
A
#
# COMPACT_ATOMS: atom_id res chain seq x y z
N MET A 1 10.98 -30.99 -49.20
CA MET A 1 12.38 -30.50 -49.32
C MET A 1 12.51 -28.98 -49.30
N LEU A 2 11.75 -28.21 -50.10
CA LEU A 2 11.91 -26.74 -50.21
C LEU A 2 11.74 -25.97 -48.88
N ARG A 3 10.84 -26.43 -47.98
CA ARG A 3 10.56 -25.78 -46.69
C ARG A 3 11.66 -26.01 -45.64
N ALA A 4 12.21 -27.23 -45.59
CA ALA A 4 13.35 -27.55 -44.72
C ALA A 4 14.60 -26.76 -45.11
N ALA A 5 14.82 -26.54 -46.41
CA ALA A 5 15.88 -25.65 -46.90
C ALA A 5 15.64 -24.19 -46.48
N LYS A 6 14.41 -23.67 -46.62
CA LYS A 6 14.05 -22.32 -46.16
C LYS A 6 14.21 -22.14 -44.65
N ASN A 7 13.92 -23.16 -43.85
CA ASN A 7 14.10 -23.09 -42.39
C ASN A 7 15.58 -22.98 -42.01
N LYS A 8 16.47 -23.72 -42.70
CA LYS A 8 17.92 -23.62 -42.51
C LYS A 8 18.49 -22.27 -42.98
N VAL A 9 18.06 -21.78 -44.13
CA VAL A 9 18.53 -20.49 -44.69
C VAL A 9 18.12 -19.31 -43.81
N ASN A 10 16.92 -19.34 -43.23
CA ASN A 10 16.41 -18.25 -42.39
C ASN A 10 16.80 -18.39 -40.90
N GLY A 11 17.55 -19.43 -40.51
CA GLY A 11 18.02 -19.62 -39.14
C GLY A 11 16.92 -19.78 -38.09
N TYR A 12 15.75 -20.35 -38.43
CA TYR A 12 14.67 -20.52 -37.46
C TYR A 12 15.03 -21.55 -36.36
N THR A 13 14.67 -21.25 -35.12
CA THR A 13 14.81 -22.18 -33.97
C THR A 13 13.87 -23.38 -34.11
N GLN A 14 14.06 -24.41 -33.29
CA GLN A 14 13.20 -25.60 -33.32
C GLN A 14 11.75 -25.25 -32.96
N SER A 15 11.53 -24.39 -31.95
CA SER A 15 10.18 -23.94 -31.58
C SER A 15 9.51 -23.14 -32.70
N GLN A 16 10.27 -22.28 -33.40
CA GLN A 16 9.77 -21.52 -34.54
C GLN A 16 9.38 -22.42 -35.71
N VAL A 17 10.18 -23.46 -35.99
CA VAL A 17 9.85 -24.46 -37.01
C VAL A 17 8.57 -25.20 -36.64
N LEU A 18 8.43 -25.61 -35.38
CA LEU A 18 7.24 -26.32 -34.90
C LEU A 18 5.97 -25.45 -34.98
N VAL A 19 6.04 -24.18 -34.56
CA VAL A 19 4.93 -23.23 -34.74
C VAL A 19 4.54 -23.09 -36.21
N ARG A 20 5.53 -23.01 -37.11
CA ARG A 20 5.27 -22.92 -38.56
C ARG A 20 4.58 -24.18 -39.10
N ASP A 21 4.89 -25.34 -38.54
CA ASP A 21 4.29 -26.61 -38.95
C ASP A 21 2.89 -26.79 -38.36
N CYS A 22 2.64 -26.32 -37.13
CA CYS A 22 1.30 -26.24 -36.53
C CYS A 22 0.38 -25.28 -37.29
N THR A 23 0.91 -24.12 -37.70
CA THR A 23 0.14 -23.05 -38.35
C THR A 23 0.15 -23.12 -39.87
N ARG A 24 0.59 -24.24 -40.47
CA ARG A 24 0.69 -24.36 -41.93
C ARG A 24 -0.68 -24.30 -42.59
N ASN A 25 -0.73 -23.64 -43.75
CA ASN A 25 -1.89 -23.65 -44.63
C ASN A 25 -1.99 -25.00 -45.38
N ASN A 26 -2.58 -26.00 -44.73
CA ASN A 26 -2.90 -27.32 -45.30
C ASN A 26 -4.43 -27.48 -45.44
N ASP A 27 -4.87 -28.64 -45.93
CA ASP A 27 -6.29 -28.89 -46.23
C ASP A 27 -7.18 -28.95 -44.98
N THR A 28 -6.60 -29.22 -43.80
CA THR A 28 -7.31 -29.29 -42.52
C THR A 28 -7.26 -27.96 -41.76
N GLU A 29 -8.29 -27.66 -40.99
CA GLU A 29 -8.29 -26.52 -40.04
C GLU A 29 -7.69 -26.90 -38.67
N ASP A 30 -7.56 -28.20 -38.39
CA ASP A 30 -7.03 -28.70 -37.13
C ASP A 30 -5.50 -28.61 -37.03
N VAL A 31 -5.03 -28.55 -35.78
CA VAL A 31 -3.62 -28.67 -35.40
C VAL A 31 -3.48 -29.99 -34.63
N PRO A 32 -2.56 -30.89 -35.03
CA PRO A 32 -2.50 -32.19 -34.37
C PRO A 32 -1.97 -32.07 -32.93
N ILE A 33 -2.51 -32.92 -32.05
CA ILE A 33 -2.32 -32.83 -30.60
C ILE A 33 -0.86 -33.07 -30.18
N MET A 34 -0.12 -33.89 -30.92
CA MET A 34 1.28 -34.21 -30.60
C MET A 34 2.17 -32.97 -30.73
N GLU A 35 2.03 -32.21 -31.81
CA GLU A 35 2.77 -30.98 -32.03
C GLU A 35 2.36 -29.88 -31.03
N LEU A 36 1.08 -29.83 -30.62
CA LEU A 36 0.62 -28.94 -29.55
C LEU A 36 1.25 -29.28 -28.20
N ARG A 37 1.39 -30.56 -27.86
CA ARG A 37 2.06 -31.01 -26.63
C ARG A 37 3.56 -30.67 -26.65
N GLN A 38 4.23 -30.82 -27.77
CA GLN A 38 5.62 -30.40 -27.93
C GLN A 38 5.79 -28.87 -27.75
N LEU A 39 4.84 -28.07 -28.25
CA LEU A 39 4.86 -26.62 -27.99
C LEU A 39 4.65 -26.28 -26.52
N VAL A 40 3.86 -27.07 -25.78
CA VAL A 40 3.73 -26.93 -24.33
C VAL A 40 5.07 -27.17 -23.65
N GLU A 41 5.84 -28.19 -24.03
CA GLU A 41 7.18 -28.44 -23.48
C GLU A 41 8.13 -27.25 -23.76
N TYR A 42 8.14 -26.71 -24.98
CA TYR A 42 8.91 -25.52 -25.31
C TYR A 42 8.48 -24.27 -24.53
N SER A 43 7.21 -24.20 -24.11
CA SER A 43 6.72 -23.08 -23.31
C SER A 43 7.33 -23.01 -21.90
N TYR A 44 7.88 -24.11 -21.38
CA TYR A 44 8.61 -24.11 -20.10
C TYR A 44 10.11 -23.84 -20.27
N ASN A 45 10.60 -23.77 -21.52
CA ASN A 45 11.99 -23.44 -21.81
C ASN A 45 12.15 -21.94 -22.09
N HIS A 46 12.89 -21.27 -21.21
CA HIS A 46 13.12 -19.82 -21.24
C HIS A 46 13.80 -19.33 -22.54
N TYR A 47 14.59 -20.16 -23.22
CA TYR A 47 15.27 -19.78 -24.47
C TYR A 47 14.39 -19.95 -25.72
N GLU A 48 13.47 -20.91 -25.70
CA GLU A 48 12.65 -21.26 -26.88
C GLU A 48 11.31 -20.55 -26.90
N ILE A 49 10.82 -20.07 -25.75
CA ILE A 49 9.51 -19.42 -25.59
C ILE A 49 9.42 -18.08 -26.32
N VAL A 50 10.48 -17.25 -26.29
CA VAL A 50 10.49 -15.95 -26.96
C VAL A 50 10.46 -16.12 -28.49
N PRO A 51 11.35 -16.91 -29.12
CA PRO A 51 11.27 -17.19 -30.56
C PRO A 51 9.94 -17.82 -30.99
N MET A 52 9.34 -18.68 -30.13
CA MET A 52 8.03 -19.28 -30.37
C MET A 52 6.94 -18.21 -30.49
N PHE A 53 6.87 -17.27 -29.53
CA PHE A 53 5.90 -16.18 -29.55
C PHE A 53 6.15 -15.17 -30.67
N GLU A 54 7.41 -14.89 -31.03
CA GLU A 54 7.72 -14.07 -32.21
C GLU A 54 7.15 -14.66 -33.51
N MET A 55 7.14 -15.99 -33.64
CA MET A 55 6.54 -16.65 -34.79
C MET A 55 5.02 -16.64 -34.73
N LEU A 56 4.42 -16.81 -33.54
CA LEU A 56 2.96 -16.73 -33.35
C LEU A 56 2.44 -15.31 -33.64
N ASP A 57 3.14 -14.28 -33.18
CA ASP A 57 2.83 -12.88 -33.47
C ASP A 57 2.80 -12.60 -34.98
N LYS A 58 3.84 -13.05 -35.70
CA LYS A 58 3.90 -12.96 -37.17
C LYS A 58 2.71 -13.64 -37.85
N ARG A 59 2.20 -14.75 -37.28
CA ARG A 59 1.06 -15.50 -37.83
C ARG A 59 -0.28 -14.85 -37.54
N LEU A 60 -0.43 -14.18 -36.41
CA LEU A 60 -1.64 -13.43 -36.06
C LEU A 60 -1.79 -12.17 -36.92
N ASN A 61 -0.67 -11.57 -37.33
CA ASN A 61 -0.61 -10.39 -38.19
C ASN A 61 -0.60 -10.69 -39.71
N ASP A 62 -0.84 -11.96 -40.12
CA ASP A 62 -0.91 -12.33 -41.53
C ASP A 62 -2.15 -11.70 -42.24
N LYS A 63 -2.07 -11.49 -43.56
CA LYS A 63 -3.16 -10.87 -44.35
C LYS A 63 -4.20 -11.90 -44.81
N GLY A 64 -5.43 -11.44 -45.06
CA GLY A 64 -6.63 -12.20 -45.45
C GLY A 64 -6.46 -13.53 -46.20
N LYS A 65 -5.65 -13.57 -47.27
CA LYS A 65 -5.39 -14.80 -48.05
C LYS A 65 -4.73 -15.95 -47.26
N TYR A 66 -4.16 -15.63 -46.09
CA TYR A 66 -3.53 -16.55 -45.14
C TYR A 66 -4.35 -16.73 -43.86
N TRP A 67 -5.67 -16.55 -43.92
CA TRP A 67 -6.58 -16.70 -42.77
C TRP A 67 -6.37 -18.00 -41.97
N LYS A 68 -5.98 -19.12 -42.61
CA LYS A 68 -5.65 -20.38 -41.93
C LYS A 68 -4.46 -20.27 -40.97
N HIS A 69 -3.48 -19.41 -41.26
CA HIS A 69 -2.39 -19.13 -40.32
C HIS A 69 -2.91 -18.48 -39.04
N ILE A 70 -3.78 -17.48 -39.20
CA ILE A 70 -4.39 -16.72 -38.10
C ILE A 70 -5.27 -17.63 -37.25
N LEU A 71 -6.14 -18.43 -37.89
CA LEU A 71 -7.03 -19.35 -37.20
C LEU A 71 -6.24 -20.37 -36.36
N LYS A 72 -5.23 -21.01 -36.96
CA LYS A 72 -4.42 -22.01 -36.26
C LYS A 72 -3.54 -21.40 -35.19
N ALA A 73 -3.06 -20.17 -35.38
CA ALA A 73 -2.36 -19.43 -34.32
C ALA A 73 -3.26 -19.19 -33.10
N LEU A 74 -4.53 -18.84 -33.30
CA LEU A 74 -5.50 -18.70 -32.20
C LEU A 74 -5.77 -20.04 -31.48
N ILE A 75 -5.82 -21.15 -32.22
CA ILE A 75 -5.98 -22.49 -31.63
C ILE A 75 -4.75 -22.84 -30.77
N VAL A 76 -3.55 -22.62 -31.30
CA VAL A 76 -2.29 -22.84 -30.58
C VAL A 76 -2.22 -21.98 -29.32
N LEU A 77 -2.54 -20.68 -29.43
CA LEU A 77 -2.56 -19.78 -28.27
C LEU A 77 -3.54 -20.23 -27.19
N LYS A 78 -4.78 -20.58 -27.56
CA LYS A 78 -5.77 -21.08 -26.59
C LYS A 78 -5.27 -22.35 -25.90
N PHE A 79 -4.64 -23.27 -26.64
CA PHE A 79 -4.09 -24.49 -26.07
C PHE A 79 -2.94 -24.21 -25.09
N LEU A 80 -2.02 -23.31 -25.45
CA LEU A 80 -0.89 -22.88 -24.61
C LEU A 80 -1.34 -22.11 -23.36
N VAL A 81 -2.38 -21.28 -23.48
CA VAL A 81 -2.97 -20.55 -22.33
C VAL A 81 -3.59 -21.51 -21.31
N ILE A 82 -4.04 -22.69 -21.71
CA ILE A 82 -4.63 -23.68 -20.81
C ILE A 82 -3.59 -24.69 -20.29
N ASN A 83 -2.68 -25.16 -21.15
CA ASN A 83 -1.78 -26.29 -20.84
C ASN A 83 -0.31 -25.91 -20.70
N GLY A 84 0.08 -24.71 -21.14
CA GLY A 84 1.45 -24.22 -21.15
C GLY A 84 1.84 -23.47 -19.89
N SER A 85 3.06 -22.94 -19.88
CA SER A 85 3.59 -22.13 -18.79
C SER A 85 2.77 -20.85 -18.54
N GLU A 86 2.87 -20.29 -17.33
CA GLU A 86 2.23 -19.00 -16.98
C GLU A 86 2.67 -17.87 -17.92
N MET A 87 3.88 -17.93 -18.47
CA MET A 87 4.37 -16.95 -19.45
C MET A 87 3.50 -16.89 -20.72
N CYS A 88 2.82 -17.98 -21.09
CA CYS A 88 1.87 -17.96 -22.19
C CYS A 88 0.65 -17.10 -21.90
N VAL A 89 0.18 -17.12 -20.65
CA VAL A 89 -0.94 -16.30 -20.18
C VAL A 89 -0.53 -14.84 -20.16
N THR A 90 0.63 -14.55 -19.55
CA THR A 90 1.20 -13.20 -19.47
C THR A 90 1.35 -12.58 -20.86
N TRP A 91 2.00 -13.29 -21.79
CA TRP A 91 2.19 -12.80 -23.16
C TRP A 91 0.85 -12.51 -23.85
N CYS A 92 -0.15 -13.38 -23.71
CA CYS A 92 -1.47 -13.17 -24.31
C CYS A 92 -2.22 -11.98 -23.70
N LYS A 93 -2.06 -11.72 -22.40
CA LYS A 93 -2.67 -10.56 -21.71
C LYS A 93 -2.01 -9.25 -22.12
N GLU A 94 -0.68 -9.21 -22.20
CA GLU A 94 0.07 -8.05 -22.67
C GLU A 94 -0.27 -7.71 -24.13
N ASN A 95 -0.44 -8.74 -24.96
CA ASN A 95 -0.75 -8.62 -26.38
C ASN A 95 -2.24 -8.78 -26.69
N ILE A 96 -3.12 -8.57 -25.71
CA ILE A 96 -4.56 -8.82 -25.85
C ILE A 96 -5.21 -7.99 -26.96
N TYR A 97 -4.65 -6.82 -27.29
CA TYR A 97 -5.12 -5.98 -28.39
C TYR A 97 -5.02 -6.68 -29.75
N LEU A 98 -3.93 -7.43 -30.00
CA LEU A 98 -3.76 -8.20 -31.23
C LEU A 98 -4.90 -9.22 -31.38
N ILE A 99 -5.23 -9.93 -30.29
CA ILE A 99 -6.31 -10.90 -30.26
C ILE A 99 -7.67 -10.21 -30.42
N LYS A 100 -7.91 -9.08 -29.73
CA LYS A 100 -9.18 -8.33 -29.77
C LYS A 100 -9.50 -7.76 -31.16
N THR A 101 -8.50 -7.34 -31.93
CA THR A 101 -8.72 -6.82 -33.30
C THR A 101 -9.23 -7.91 -34.25
N LEU A 102 -8.84 -9.17 -34.04
CA LEU A 102 -9.29 -10.31 -34.84
C LEU A 102 -10.79 -10.65 -34.65
N ARG A 103 -11.47 -10.05 -33.66
CA ARG A 103 -12.94 -10.19 -33.47
C ARG A 103 -13.75 -9.56 -34.61
N GLU A 104 -13.13 -8.67 -35.36
CA GLU A 104 -13.71 -7.98 -36.52
C GLU A 104 -13.08 -8.45 -37.84
N PHE A 105 -12.21 -9.46 -37.80
CA PHE A 105 -11.55 -9.98 -38.99
C PHE A 105 -12.58 -10.52 -39.99
N MET A 106 -12.54 -10.00 -41.21
CA MET A 106 -13.43 -10.41 -42.29
C MET A 106 -12.61 -10.75 -43.52
N TRP A 107 -12.79 -11.97 -44.03
CA TRP A 107 -12.20 -12.37 -45.30
C TRP A 107 -13.16 -13.30 -46.04
N ARG A 108 -13.66 -12.82 -47.17
CA ARG A 108 -14.49 -13.57 -48.10
C ARG A 108 -13.62 -14.07 -49.24
N ASN A 109 -13.78 -15.34 -49.58
CA ASN A 109 -13.14 -15.90 -50.76
C ASN A 109 -13.71 -15.22 -52.02
N PRO A 110 -12.90 -14.55 -52.86
CA PRO A 110 -13.40 -13.84 -54.04
C PRO A 110 -14.11 -14.73 -55.08
N ILE A 111 -13.89 -16.05 -55.04
CA ILE A 111 -14.43 -17.01 -56.00
C ILE A 111 -15.69 -17.69 -55.46
N THR A 112 -15.69 -18.06 -54.17
CA THR A 112 -16.79 -18.84 -53.57
C THR A 112 -17.73 -18.00 -52.70
N ASP A 113 -17.41 -16.74 -52.44
CA ASP A 113 -18.08 -15.81 -51.50
C ASP A 113 -18.31 -16.36 -50.07
N VAL A 114 -17.55 -17.40 -49.70
CA VAL A 114 -17.59 -17.96 -48.35
C VAL A 114 -16.75 -17.09 -47.40
N ASP A 115 -17.33 -16.71 -46.26
CA ASP A 115 -16.64 -15.97 -45.19
C ASP A 115 -15.85 -16.92 -44.28
N HIS A 116 -14.55 -17.01 -44.54
CA HIS A 116 -13.64 -17.79 -43.71
C HIS A 116 -13.13 -17.00 -42.48
N GLY A 117 -13.54 -15.74 -42.30
CA GLY A 117 -13.26 -14.97 -41.09
C GLY A 117 -14.17 -15.35 -39.90
N SER A 118 -15.29 -16.02 -40.14
CA SER A 118 -16.28 -16.40 -39.11
C SER A 118 -15.68 -17.16 -37.94
N GLN A 119 -14.88 -18.19 -38.20
CA GLN A 119 -14.20 -19.01 -37.18
C GLN A 119 -13.14 -18.22 -36.41
N ILE A 120 -12.41 -17.33 -37.09
CA ILE A 120 -11.39 -16.48 -36.45
C ILE A 120 -12.04 -15.55 -35.44
N ARG A 121 -13.17 -14.91 -35.80
CA ARG A 121 -13.92 -14.05 -34.90
C ARG A 121 -14.44 -14.81 -33.69
N LEU A 122 -14.94 -16.04 -33.88
CA LEU A 122 -15.40 -16.90 -32.79
C LEU A 122 -14.26 -17.26 -31.82
N LYS A 123 -13.14 -17.78 -32.34
CA LYS A 123 -11.98 -18.19 -31.51
C LYS A 123 -11.32 -17.01 -30.81
N SER A 124 -11.25 -15.85 -31.45
CA SER A 124 -10.75 -14.62 -30.84
C SER A 124 -11.65 -14.18 -29.66
N ARG A 125 -12.99 -14.25 -29.79
CA ARG A 125 -13.92 -13.93 -28.69
C ARG A 125 -13.80 -14.93 -27.54
N GLU A 126 -13.74 -16.24 -27.84
CA GLU A 126 -13.54 -17.29 -26.83
C GLU A 126 -12.25 -17.05 -26.03
N LEU A 127 -11.14 -16.83 -26.73
CA LEU A 127 -9.83 -16.62 -26.10
C LEU A 127 -9.80 -15.30 -25.30
N THR A 128 -10.35 -14.22 -25.85
CA THR A 128 -10.44 -12.93 -25.14
C THR A 128 -11.30 -13.06 -23.88
N SER A 129 -12.45 -13.75 -23.96
CA SER A 129 -13.32 -13.97 -22.80
C SER A 129 -12.64 -14.82 -21.72
N LEU A 130 -11.84 -15.81 -22.12
CA LEU A 130 -11.08 -16.63 -21.18
C LEU A 130 -9.96 -15.82 -20.51
N LEU A 131 -9.26 -14.96 -21.26
CA LEU A 131 -8.16 -14.14 -20.73
C LEU A 131 -8.61 -13.00 -19.80
N LEU A 132 -9.89 -12.58 -19.88
CA LEU A 132 -10.47 -11.54 -19.02
C LEU A 132 -11.06 -12.08 -17.70
N ASP A 133 -11.34 -13.38 -17.63
CA ASP A 133 -11.90 -14.04 -16.45
C ASP A 133 -10.84 -14.92 -15.77
N ASP A 134 -10.09 -14.32 -14.84
CA ASP A 134 -8.98 -14.97 -14.13
C ASP A 134 -9.43 -16.19 -13.32
N ALA A 135 -10.64 -16.16 -12.76
CA ALA A 135 -11.18 -17.27 -11.98
C ALA A 135 -11.55 -18.46 -12.86
N ARG A 136 -12.12 -18.21 -14.05
CA ARG A 136 -12.37 -19.26 -15.04
C ARG A 136 -11.08 -19.81 -15.63
N LEU A 137 -10.14 -18.94 -16.01
CA LEU A 137 -8.86 -19.36 -16.57
C LEU A 137 -8.08 -20.25 -15.59
N LYS A 138 -8.01 -19.86 -14.32
CA LYS A 138 -7.37 -20.66 -13.28
C LYS A 138 -7.99 -22.05 -13.16
N ARG A 139 -9.33 -22.14 -13.10
CA ARG A 139 -10.04 -23.44 -13.06
C ARG A 139 -9.76 -24.32 -14.27
N GLU A 140 -9.77 -23.76 -15.48
CA GLU A 140 -9.47 -24.52 -16.71
C GLU A 140 -8.02 -25.04 -16.72
N ARG A 141 -7.05 -24.25 -16.21
CA ARG A 141 -5.63 -24.64 -16.07
C ARG A 141 -5.43 -25.72 -15.00
N ASP A 142 -6.07 -25.60 -13.84
CA ASP A 142 -5.98 -26.57 -12.74
C ASP A 142 -6.54 -27.95 -13.18
N MET A 143 -7.66 -27.97 -13.90
CA MET A 143 -8.23 -29.20 -14.47
C MET A 143 -7.30 -29.84 -15.52
N ALA A 144 -6.64 -29.02 -16.35
CA ALA A 144 -5.70 -29.51 -17.35
C ALA A 144 -4.44 -30.12 -16.72
N ALA A 145 -3.91 -29.52 -15.65
CA ALA A 145 -2.78 -30.05 -14.90
C ALA A 145 -3.09 -31.43 -14.27
N GLY A 146 -4.27 -31.58 -13.65
CA GLY A 146 -4.70 -32.85 -13.04
C GLY A 146 -4.84 -34.03 -14.02
N ASN A 147 -5.14 -33.75 -15.29
CA ASN A 147 -5.21 -34.77 -16.36
C ASN A 147 -3.83 -35.19 -16.89
N ASN A 148 -2.81 -34.34 -16.77
CA ASN A 148 -1.44 -34.68 -17.20
C ASN A 148 -0.73 -35.61 -16.19
N ASP A 149 -0.98 -35.45 -14.89
CA ASP A 149 -0.40 -36.32 -13.84
C ASP A 149 -0.94 -37.75 -13.86
N ARG A 150 -2.18 -37.97 -14.33
CA ARG A 150 -2.78 -39.31 -14.48
C ARG A 150 -2.15 -40.12 -15.62
N ASN A 151 -1.62 -39.45 -16.65
CA ASN A 151 -1.06 -40.10 -17.83
C ASN A 151 0.44 -40.45 -17.70
N ASN A 152 1.11 -40.04 -16.61
CA ASN A 152 2.56 -40.15 -16.46
C ASN A 152 3.03 -41.10 -15.33
N LYS A 153 2.15 -41.97 -14.81
CA LYS A 153 2.53 -42.99 -13.82
C LYS A 153 2.90 -44.32 -14.50
N PRO A 154 4.04 -44.94 -14.14
CA PRO A 154 4.37 -46.27 -14.60
C PRO A 154 3.49 -47.31 -13.89
N ASN A 155 3.05 -48.27 -14.70
CA ASN A 155 2.16 -49.38 -14.37
C ASN A 155 2.63 -50.14 -13.11
N LYS A 156 1.92 -50.01 -11.99
CA LYS A 156 2.08 -50.89 -10.82
C LYS A 156 0.76 -51.61 -10.57
N ARG A 157 0.73 -52.88 -10.99
CA ARG A 157 -0.36 -53.82 -10.69
C ARG A 157 -0.50 -54.01 -9.18
N ASN A 158 -1.77 -54.17 -8.77
CA ASN A 158 -2.30 -54.60 -7.49
C ASN A 158 -2.53 -53.51 -6.42
N ASN A 159 -3.70 -52.85 -6.53
CA ASN A 159 -4.65 -52.66 -5.42
C ASN A 159 -5.99 -52.17 -5.98
N PHE A 160 -6.76 -53.07 -6.61
CA PHE A 160 -8.07 -52.75 -7.19
C PHE A 160 -9.12 -52.41 -6.12
N ASP A 161 -8.93 -52.87 -4.87
CA ASP A 161 -9.87 -52.65 -3.78
C ASP A 161 -9.69 -51.29 -3.09
N ASP A 162 -8.44 -50.80 -2.92
CA ASP A 162 -8.19 -49.48 -2.29
C ASP A 162 -8.62 -48.30 -3.17
N ASP A 163 -8.42 -48.42 -4.49
CA ASP A 163 -8.80 -47.36 -5.44
C ASP A 163 -10.32 -47.34 -5.66
N LEU A 164 -11.00 -48.49 -5.58
CA LEU A 164 -12.47 -48.56 -5.64
C LEU A 164 -13.09 -47.98 -4.36
N GLN A 165 -12.51 -48.27 -3.19
CA GLN A 165 -12.95 -47.72 -1.92
C GLN A 165 -12.79 -46.20 -1.89
N LYS A 166 -11.65 -45.67 -2.39
CA LYS A 166 -11.43 -44.22 -2.52
C LYS A 166 -12.37 -43.57 -3.53
N ALA A 167 -12.65 -44.21 -4.66
CA ALA A 167 -13.58 -43.68 -5.65
C ALA A 167 -15.02 -43.63 -5.12
N LEU A 168 -15.43 -44.63 -4.32
CA LEU A 168 -16.73 -44.64 -3.65
C LEU A 168 -16.83 -43.57 -2.56
N ASP A 169 -15.79 -43.40 -1.74
CA ASP A 169 -15.74 -42.36 -0.71
C ASP A 169 -15.71 -40.95 -1.33
N GLU A 170 -14.97 -40.75 -2.43
CA GLU A 170 -14.91 -39.49 -3.15
C GLU A 170 -16.24 -39.17 -3.83
N SER A 171 -16.89 -40.17 -4.46
CA SER A 171 -18.23 -40.04 -5.04
C SER A 171 -19.28 -39.69 -3.98
N MET A 172 -19.22 -40.33 -2.80
CA MET A 172 -20.09 -40.04 -1.66
C MET A 172 -19.86 -38.64 -1.09
N ARG A 173 -18.61 -38.15 -1.09
CA ARG A 173 -18.28 -36.80 -0.65
C ARG A 173 -18.81 -35.75 -1.63
N THR A 174 -18.60 -35.94 -2.93
CA THR A 174 -19.19 -35.05 -3.95
C THR A 174 -20.71 -35.07 -3.93
N ALA A 175 -21.34 -36.23 -3.69
CA ALA A 175 -22.79 -36.32 -3.57
C ALA A 175 -23.32 -35.53 -2.36
N ARG A 176 -22.64 -35.59 -1.21
CA ARG A 176 -22.99 -34.79 -0.01
C ARG A 176 -22.79 -33.29 -0.24
N GLU A 177 -21.68 -32.89 -0.85
CA GLU A 177 -21.41 -31.48 -1.19
C GLU A 177 -22.44 -30.93 -2.19
N GLU A 178 -22.93 -31.75 -3.12
CA GLU A 178 -23.97 -31.37 -4.08
C GLU A 178 -25.37 -31.34 -3.45
N GLU A 179 -25.64 -32.21 -2.47
CA GLU A 179 -26.87 -32.20 -1.68
C GLU A 179 -26.94 -30.98 -0.74
N GLU A 180 -25.81 -30.60 -0.11
CA GLU A 180 -25.68 -29.36 0.66
C GLU A 180 -25.83 -28.12 -0.23
N ARG A 181 -25.24 -28.10 -1.43
CA ARG A 181 -25.48 -27.03 -2.40
C ARG A 181 -26.95 -26.92 -2.81
N ARG A 182 -27.65 -28.05 -2.97
CA ARG A 182 -29.09 -28.06 -3.27
C ARG A 182 -29.93 -27.56 -2.10
N ARG A 183 -29.54 -27.85 -0.86
CA ARG A 183 -30.21 -27.31 0.35
C ARG A 183 -29.97 -25.81 0.47
N ASN A 184 -28.75 -25.34 0.28
CA ASN A 184 -28.43 -23.91 0.33
C ASN A 184 -29.12 -23.14 -0.81
N MET A 185 -29.18 -23.69 -2.03
CA MET A 185 -29.94 -23.07 -3.12
C MET A 185 -31.44 -22.99 -2.84
N LYS A 186 -32.03 -23.98 -2.14
CA LYS A 186 -33.44 -23.90 -1.71
C LYS A 186 -33.67 -22.82 -0.66
N GLN A 187 -32.76 -22.71 0.31
CA GLN A 187 -32.82 -21.70 1.37
C GLN A 187 -32.65 -20.28 0.77
N ASP A 188 -31.68 -20.11 -0.13
CA ASP A 188 -31.43 -18.84 -0.82
C ASP A 188 -32.64 -18.42 -1.68
N GLN A 189 -33.36 -19.38 -2.26
CA GLN A 189 -34.53 -19.14 -3.10
C GLN A 189 -35.77 -18.77 -2.27
N GLU A 190 -35.96 -19.39 -1.10
CA GLU A 190 -36.98 -19.01 -0.12
C GLU A 190 -36.72 -17.61 0.45
N ASP A 191 -35.47 -17.27 0.77
CA ASP A 191 -35.10 -15.93 1.28
C ASP A 191 -35.26 -14.85 0.21
N MET A 192 -34.98 -15.17 -1.06
CA MET A 192 -35.18 -14.23 -2.16
C MET A 192 -36.68 -13.98 -2.42
N ASP A 193 -37.52 -15.02 -2.37
CA ASP A 193 -38.97 -14.87 -2.53
C ASP A 193 -39.60 -14.04 -1.40
N VAL A 194 -39.13 -14.20 -0.16
CA VAL A 194 -39.55 -13.36 0.98
C VAL A 194 -39.15 -11.91 0.78
N ALA A 195 -37.92 -11.65 0.32
CA ALA A 195 -37.45 -10.29 0.03
C ALA A 195 -38.25 -9.62 -1.10
N LEU A 196 -38.62 -10.38 -2.13
CA LEU A 196 -39.39 -9.87 -3.25
C LEU A 196 -40.85 -9.59 -2.88
N GLN A 197 -41.41 -10.34 -1.91
CA GLN A 197 -42.72 -10.08 -1.36
C GLN A 197 -42.74 -8.83 -0.46
N LEU A 198 -41.74 -8.67 0.42
CA LEU A 198 -41.58 -7.47 1.24
C LEU A 198 -41.40 -6.20 0.39
N SER A 199 -40.63 -6.29 -0.70
CA SER A 199 -40.44 -5.17 -1.63
C SER A 199 -41.73 -4.80 -2.37
N LYS A 200 -42.56 -5.79 -2.74
CA LYS A 200 -43.88 -5.53 -3.35
C LYS A 200 -44.86 -4.91 -2.37
N GLU A 201 -44.88 -5.38 -1.13
CA GLU A 201 -45.74 -4.82 -0.07
C GLU A 201 -45.34 -3.37 0.25
N GLU A 202 -44.04 -3.05 0.29
CA GLU A 202 -43.54 -1.69 0.48
C GLU A 202 -43.91 -0.77 -0.70
N GLU A 203 -43.82 -1.26 -1.94
CA GLU A 203 -44.19 -0.50 -3.14
C GLU A 203 -45.72 -0.27 -3.22
N GLU A 204 -46.53 -1.25 -2.82
CA GLU A 204 -47.98 -1.09 -2.71
C GLU A 204 -48.36 -0.08 -1.63
N LEU A 205 -47.68 -0.10 -0.47
CA LEU A 205 -47.89 0.89 0.60
C LEU A 205 -47.56 2.30 0.13
N ARG A 206 -46.45 2.47 -0.62
CA ARG A 206 -46.10 3.74 -1.25
C ARG A 206 -47.16 4.21 -2.24
N ARG A 207 -47.64 3.32 -3.11
CA ARG A 207 -48.73 3.65 -4.05
C ARG A 207 -50.00 4.05 -3.33
N LEU A 208 -50.38 3.36 -2.26
CA LEU A 208 -51.54 3.69 -1.43
C LEU A 208 -51.41 5.07 -0.76
N GLN A 209 -50.22 5.38 -0.22
CA GLN A 209 -49.92 6.70 0.32
C GLN A 209 -49.97 7.79 -0.76
N GLU A 210 -49.44 7.51 -1.95
CA GLU A 210 -49.47 8.45 -3.08
C GLU A 210 -50.89 8.67 -3.61
N LEU A 211 -51.72 7.63 -3.66
CA LEU A 211 -53.15 7.71 -3.98
C LEU A 211 -53.93 8.50 -2.92
N GLN A 212 -53.64 8.30 -1.63
CA GLN A 212 -54.22 9.13 -0.56
C GLN A 212 -53.81 10.59 -0.70
N ARG A 213 -52.54 10.86 -1.02
CA ARG A 213 -52.02 12.22 -1.24
C ARG A 213 -52.65 12.88 -2.46
N LEU A 214 -52.80 12.15 -3.57
CA LEU A 214 -53.50 12.62 -4.77
C LEU A 214 -54.98 12.87 -4.50
N ARG A 215 -55.65 12.02 -3.70
CA ARG A 215 -57.04 12.22 -3.28
C ARG A 215 -57.17 13.46 -2.38
N GLN A 216 -56.22 13.70 -1.49
CA GLN A 216 -56.16 14.92 -0.67
C GLN A 216 -55.96 16.17 -1.53
N LEU A 217 -55.05 16.11 -2.51
CA LEU A 217 -54.81 17.20 -3.47
C LEU A 217 -56.03 17.46 -4.38
N GLN A 218 -56.76 16.41 -4.76
CA GLN A 218 -57.98 16.54 -5.56
C GLN A 218 -59.15 17.14 -4.75
N LEU A 219 -59.29 16.78 -3.48
CA LEU A 219 -60.23 17.44 -2.54
C LEU A 219 -59.86 18.91 -2.32
N GLN A 220 -58.56 19.20 -2.25
CA GLN A 220 -58.04 20.57 -2.11
C GLN A 220 -58.25 21.41 -3.39
N GLN A 221 -58.15 20.79 -4.58
CA GLN A 221 -58.50 21.44 -5.85
C GLN A 221 -60.01 21.62 -6.04
N GLN A 222 -60.85 20.69 -5.58
CA GLN A 222 -62.31 20.85 -5.60
C GLN A 222 -62.79 21.98 -4.67
N GLN A 223 -62.13 22.19 -3.53
CA GLN A 223 -62.41 23.34 -2.66
C GLN A 223 -61.92 24.68 -3.26
N MET A 224 -60.93 24.65 -4.16
CA MET A 224 -60.41 25.84 -4.85
C MET A 224 -61.20 26.25 -6.11
N GLN A 225 -62.17 25.45 -6.57
CA GLN A 225 -63.01 25.77 -7.74
C GLN A 225 -64.43 26.24 -7.42
N GLN A 226 -64.79 26.45 -6.16
CA GLN A 226 -65.98 27.23 -5.80
C GLN A 226 -65.57 28.59 -5.25
N GLN A 227 -65.26 29.50 -6.16
CA GLN A 227 -65.38 30.94 -5.90
C GLN A 227 -66.64 31.42 -6.63
N ASN A 228 -67.70 31.72 -5.87
CA ASN A 228 -68.42 32.98 -6.02
C ASN A 228 -69.47 33.19 -4.91
N MET A 229 -69.28 34.31 -4.19
CA MET A 229 -70.10 34.95 -3.17
C MET A 229 -70.37 34.16 -1.88
N MET A 230 -69.74 34.60 -0.79
CA MET A 230 -70.12 34.17 0.56
C MET A 230 -70.62 35.34 1.40
N TYR A 231 -71.69 35.04 2.10
CA TYR A 231 -72.36 35.84 3.09
C TYR A 231 -71.98 35.33 4.48
N ASP A 232 -72.17 36.13 5.53
CA ASP A 232 -72.10 35.67 6.92
C ASP A 232 -73.16 34.58 7.21
N ILE A 233 -73.15 34.00 8.41
CA ILE A 233 -74.08 32.93 8.83
C ILE A 233 -75.58 33.35 8.75
N ASN A 234 -75.87 34.66 8.59
CA ASN A 234 -77.21 35.21 8.43
C ASN A 234 -77.47 35.83 7.03
N GLY A 235 -76.55 35.69 6.07
CA GLY A 235 -76.79 36.08 4.68
C GLY A 235 -76.39 37.50 4.27
N ASN A 236 -75.48 38.19 4.98
CA ASN A 236 -74.94 39.50 4.54
C ASN A 236 -73.46 39.43 4.07
N PRO A 237 -73.04 40.21 3.04
CA PRO A 237 -71.66 40.17 2.53
C PRO A 237 -70.65 40.68 3.57
N ILE A 238 -69.62 39.87 3.87
CA ILE A 238 -68.60 40.12 4.89
C ILE A 238 -67.61 41.20 4.41
N SER A 239 -67.20 42.10 5.30
CA SER A 239 -66.27 43.20 4.96
C SER A 239 -64.82 42.70 4.78
N PRO A 240 -63.98 43.37 3.95
CA PRO A 240 -62.61 42.93 3.66
C PRO A 240 -61.69 42.79 4.89
N GLU A 241 -61.94 43.54 5.96
CA GLU A 241 -61.14 43.51 7.20
C GLU A 241 -61.37 42.22 8.01
N GLU A 242 -62.60 41.71 8.06
CA GLU A 242 -62.91 40.46 8.76
C GLU A 242 -62.34 39.24 8.02
N TYR A 243 -62.29 39.29 6.69
CA TYR A 243 -61.67 38.24 5.87
C TYR A 243 -60.15 38.16 6.10
N GLN A 244 -59.48 39.31 6.24
CA GLN A 244 -58.05 39.35 6.60
C GLN A 244 -57.81 38.77 8.00
N GLN A 245 -58.68 39.02 8.96
CA GLN A 245 -58.53 38.49 10.32
C GLN A 245 -58.69 36.96 10.35
N PHE A 246 -59.59 36.40 9.54
CA PHE A 246 -59.74 34.95 9.39
C PHE A 246 -58.51 34.30 8.74
N LEU A 247 -57.97 34.89 7.67
CA LEU A 247 -56.73 34.42 7.03
C LEU A 247 -55.53 34.45 8.00
N GLN A 248 -55.45 35.49 8.83
CA GLN A 248 -54.39 35.62 9.81
C GLN A 248 -54.52 34.56 10.91
N GLN A 249 -55.74 34.24 11.36
CA GLN A 249 -56.00 33.19 12.34
C GLN A 249 -55.67 31.78 11.78
N GLN A 250 -55.92 31.55 10.50
CA GLN A 250 -55.56 30.29 9.84
C GLN A 250 -54.03 30.11 9.71
N GLN A 251 -53.29 31.17 9.37
CA GLN A 251 -51.82 31.13 9.37
C GLN A 251 -51.24 30.85 10.76
N GLN A 252 -51.87 31.43 11.80
CA GLN A 252 -51.40 31.24 13.18
C GLN A 252 -51.56 29.78 13.65
N GLN A 253 -52.64 29.11 13.24
CA GLN A 253 -52.83 27.67 13.52
C GLN A 253 -51.79 26.79 12.80
N GLN A 254 -51.44 27.09 11.54
CA GLN A 254 -50.39 26.35 10.84
C GLN A 254 -49.02 26.51 11.51
N GLN A 255 -48.70 27.71 12.00
CA GLN A 255 -47.45 27.97 12.70
C GLN A 255 -47.35 27.18 14.02
N LEU A 256 -48.43 27.11 14.79
CA LEU A 256 -48.51 26.32 16.02
C LEU A 256 -48.30 24.82 15.77
N GLN A 257 -48.90 24.29 14.70
CA GLN A 257 -48.77 22.89 14.35
C GLN A 257 -47.33 22.53 13.92
N TYR A 258 -46.67 23.42 13.18
CA TYR A 258 -45.27 23.26 12.81
C TYR A 258 -44.33 23.32 14.02
N GLN A 259 -44.63 24.16 15.01
CA GLN A 259 -43.86 24.26 16.24
C GLN A 259 -43.98 22.98 17.10
N GLN A 260 -45.17 22.39 17.16
CA GLN A 260 -45.40 21.11 17.84
C GLN A 260 -44.59 19.96 17.21
N TYR A 261 -44.52 19.92 15.87
CA TYR A 261 -43.74 18.92 15.15
C TYR A 261 -42.24 19.00 15.47
N LEU A 262 -41.67 20.22 15.49
CA LEU A 262 -40.27 20.42 15.86
C LEU A 262 -39.97 20.00 17.32
N GLN A 263 -40.91 20.23 18.24
CA GLN A 263 -40.76 19.82 19.64
C GLN A 263 -40.73 18.29 19.78
N GLN A 264 -41.54 17.57 19.00
CA GLN A 264 -41.59 16.12 19.01
C GLN A 264 -40.28 15.50 18.48
N LEU A 265 -39.71 16.09 17.42
CA LEU A 265 -38.41 15.68 16.88
C LEU A 265 -37.28 15.85 17.90
N GLN A 266 -37.31 16.94 18.66
CA GLN A 266 -36.31 17.22 19.69
C GLN A 266 -36.40 16.22 20.86
N GLN A 267 -37.61 15.83 21.28
CA GLN A 267 -37.80 14.79 22.30
C GLN A 267 -37.27 13.43 21.84
N GLN A 268 -37.48 13.06 20.58
CA GLN A 268 -37.01 11.80 20.04
C GLN A 268 -35.46 11.73 20.02
N GLN A 269 -34.80 12.83 19.68
CA GLN A 269 -33.35 12.94 19.72
C GLN A 269 -32.79 12.82 21.15
N GLN A 270 -33.50 13.40 22.12
CA GLN A 270 -33.10 13.34 23.54
C GLN A 270 -33.23 11.92 24.12
N MET A 271 -34.26 11.18 23.71
CA MET A 271 -34.45 9.78 24.12
C MET A 271 -33.33 8.88 23.59
N LEU A 272 -32.91 9.07 22.34
CA LEU A 272 -31.82 8.31 21.74
C LEU A 272 -30.48 8.54 22.46
N LEU A 273 -30.21 9.79 22.84
CA LEU A 273 -29.00 10.15 23.58
C LEU A 273 -28.98 9.53 24.99
N GLN A 274 -30.14 9.49 25.65
CA GLN A 274 -30.29 8.86 26.97
C GLN A 274 -30.09 7.34 26.89
N GLN A 275 -30.56 6.71 25.82
CA GLN A 275 -30.36 5.28 25.58
C GLN A 275 -28.88 4.93 25.39
N GLN A 276 -28.14 5.73 24.62
CA GLN A 276 -26.68 5.57 24.47
C GLN A 276 -25.92 5.74 25.79
N GLN A 277 -26.31 6.71 26.62
CA GLN A 277 -25.72 6.85 27.95
C GLN A 277 -25.96 5.64 28.85
N TYR A 278 -27.16 5.06 28.77
CA TYR A 278 -27.50 3.88 29.55
C TYR A 278 -26.70 2.65 29.12
N GLU A 279 -26.50 2.46 27.81
CA GLU A 279 -25.66 1.39 27.27
C GLU A 279 -24.20 1.53 27.70
N MET A 280 -23.65 2.75 27.62
CA MET A 280 -22.27 3.02 28.05
C MET A 280 -22.07 2.73 29.55
N TYR A 281 -23.05 3.08 30.38
CA TYR A 281 -23.02 2.79 31.82
C TYR A 281 -23.07 1.28 32.12
N GLN A 282 -23.90 0.53 31.39
CA GLN A 282 -23.96 -0.93 31.51
C GLN A 282 -22.64 -1.61 31.09
N GLN A 283 -21.96 -1.05 30.08
CA GLN A 283 -20.66 -1.55 29.63
C GLN A 283 -19.58 -1.33 30.71
N GLN A 284 -19.61 -0.16 31.37
CA GLN A 284 -18.68 0.16 32.45
C GLN A 284 -18.86 -0.72 33.69
N LEU A 285 -20.11 -1.11 34.01
CA LEU A 285 -20.40 -2.07 35.07
C LEU A 285 -19.85 -3.47 34.76
N LYS A 286 -19.97 -3.92 33.50
CA LYS A 286 -19.40 -5.22 33.06
C LYS A 286 -17.88 -5.22 33.14
N GLU A 287 -17.22 -4.13 32.74
CA GLU A 287 -15.76 -3.97 32.86
C GLU A 287 -15.30 -3.98 34.33
N GLN A 288 -16.05 -3.37 35.24
CA GLN A 288 -15.75 -3.43 36.67
C GLN A 288 -15.94 -4.84 37.26
N GLU A 289 -16.96 -5.58 36.84
CA GLU A 289 -17.14 -6.97 37.26
C GLU A 289 -16.03 -7.90 36.73
N GLU A 290 -15.57 -7.70 35.50
CA GLU A 290 -14.44 -8.44 34.93
C GLU A 290 -13.12 -8.08 35.61
N ALA A 291 -12.87 -6.80 35.90
CA ALA A 291 -11.69 -6.35 36.65
C ALA A 291 -11.67 -6.92 38.08
N ASN A 292 -12.84 -7.00 38.75
CA ASN A 292 -12.94 -7.65 40.05
C ASN A 292 -12.73 -9.18 39.98
N LYS A 293 -13.22 -9.85 38.92
CA LYS A 293 -12.92 -11.27 38.70
C LYS A 293 -11.44 -11.52 38.45
N GLN A 294 -10.75 -10.65 37.70
CA GLN A 294 -9.31 -10.74 37.49
C GLN A 294 -8.49 -10.50 38.77
N ASN A 295 -8.88 -9.54 39.61
CA ASN A 295 -8.22 -9.31 40.90
C ASN A 295 -8.39 -10.48 41.88
N ILE A 296 -9.58 -11.10 41.90
CA ILE A 296 -9.84 -12.30 42.72
C ILE A 296 -8.99 -13.48 42.22
N LEU A 297 -8.87 -13.68 40.90
CA LEU A 297 -8.02 -14.73 40.31
C LEU A 297 -6.52 -14.51 40.57
N GLN A 298 -6.04 -13.27 40.62
CA GLN A 298 -4.64 -12.97 40.97
C GLN A 298 -4.34 -13.18 42.46
N GLN A 299 -5.30 -12.96 43.37
CA GLN A 299 -5.11 -13.25 44.80
C GLN A 299 -5.04 -14.75 45.12
N TYR A 300 -5.71 -15.61 44.36
CA TYR A 300 -5.62 -17.06 44.53
C TYR A 300 -4.34 -17.68 43.95
N ALA A 301 -3.63 -16.99 43.07
CA ALA A 301 -2.37 -17.45 42.48
C ALA A 301 -1.12 -17.20 43.37
N ALA A 302 -1.27 -16.45 44.47
CA ALA A 302 -0.17 -16.09 45.36
C ALA A 302 -0.50 -16.38 46.84
N SER A 303 -0.70 -17.65 47.21
CA SER A 303 -0.55 -18.07 48.62
C SER A 303 -0.25 -19.57 48.77
N SER A 304 1.03 -19.91 48.73
CA SER A 304 1.57 -21.11 49.38
C SER A 304 2.40 -20.67 50.58
N ASN A 305 1.74 -20.37 51.71
CA ASN A 305 2.39 -20.35 53.02
C ASN A 305 1.37 -20.47 54.16
N PRO A 306 1.38 -21.54 54.98
CA PRO A 306 0.47 -21.69 56.10
C PRO A 306 1.14 -21.13 57.36
N PHE A 307 0.93 -19.85 57.68
CA PHE A 307 1.01 -19.24 59.03
C PHE A 307 1.05 -17.71 58.89
N LYS A 308 -0.10 -17.02 59.06
CA LYS A 308 -0.22 -15.75 59.83
C LYS A 308 -1.62 -15.11 59.72
N LYS A 309 -2.17 -14.87 60.91
CA LYS A 309 -3.14 -13.87 61.43
C LYS A 309 -4.07 -13.10 60.47
N GLU A 310 -5.33 -13.03 60.91
CA GLU A 310 -6.43 -12.16 60.48
C GLU A 310 -6.00 -10.72 60.17
N PRO A 311 -6.57 -10.12 59.10
CA PRO A 311 -6.72 -8.67 58.98
C PRO A 311 -8.18 -8.23 59.22
N GLU A 312 -8.29 -7.09 59.91
CA GLU A 312 -9.50 -6.38 60.28
C GLU A 312 -10.38 -5.96 59.09
N VAL A 313 -11.69 -5.95 59.33
CA VAL A 313 -12.73 -5.42 58.43
C VAL A 313 -12.65 -3.88 58.42
N PRO A 314 -12.44 -3.21 57.26
CA PRO A 314 -12.63 -1.77 57.18
C PRO A 314 -14.13 -1.44 57.18
N LYS A 315 -14.54 -0.51 58.05
CA LYS A 315 -15.89 0.08 58.03
C LYS A 315 -16.13 0.83 56.72
N PRO A 316 -17.34 0.77 56.14
CA PRO A 316 -17.69 1.57 54.97
C PRO A 316 -17.79 3.05 55.35
N GLU A 317 -17.05 3.91 54.64
CA GLU A 317 -17.27 5.36 54.62
C GLU A 317 -18.57 5.70 53.84
N PRO A 318 -19.31 6.74 54.25
CA PRO A 318 -20.59 7.08 53.64
C PRO A 318 -20.43 7.62 52.22
N VAL A 319 -21.24 7.07 51.32
CA VAL A 319 -21.45 7.58 49.96
C VAL A 319 -22.05 8.99 50.04
N VAL A 320 -21.33 9.97 49.50
CA VAL A 320 -21.86 11.32 49.25
C VAL A 320 -22.88 11.23 48.11
N VAL A 321 -24.14 11.56 48.41
CA VAL A 321 -25.22 11.67 47.43
C VAL A 321 -25.07 13.01 46.70
N PRO A 322 -24.94 13.06 45.36
CA PRO A 322 -25.08 14.32 44.64
C PRO A 322 -26.56 14.74 44.62
N GLN A 323 -26.86 15.94 45.13
CA GLN A 323 -28.16 16.58 44.97
C GLN A 323 -28.37 17.02 43.50
N PRO A 324 -29.63 17.12 43.03
CA PRO A 324 -29.94 17.64 41.70
C PRO A 324 -29.57 19.13 41.57
N GLU A 325 -28.66 19.46 40.65
CA GLU A 325 -28.34 20.85 40.30
C GLU A 325 -29.48 21.53 39.53
N GLN A 326 -29.77 22.77 39.90
CA GLN A 326 -30.77 23.63 39.23
C GLN A 326 -30.29 24.08 37.83
N PRO A 327 -31.22 24.34 36.88
CA PRO A 327 -30.86 24.73 35.52
C PRO A 327 -30.16 26.10 35.47
N ILE A 328 -28.96 26.11 34.90
CA ILE A 328 -28.14 27.31 34.67
C ILE A 328 -28.82 28.21 33.62
N LYS A 329 -29.12 29.47 34.00
CA LYS A 329 -29.55 30.52 33.06
C LYS A 329 -28.41 30.85 32.09
N ARG A 330 -28.66 30.75 30.78
CA ARG A 330 -27.72 31.20 29.74
C ARG A 330 -27.63 32.72 29.74
N THR A 331 -26.48 33.28 30.13
CA THR A 331 -26.12 34.67 29.86
C THR A 331 -25.49 34.78 28.48
N ARG A 332 -25.99 35.71 27.66
CA ARG A 332 -25.53 36.03 26.30
C ARG A 332 -24.29 36.92 26.38
N THR A 333 -23.11 36.39 26.05
CA THR A 333 -21.87 37.17 25.91
C THR A 333 -21.67 37.56 24.45
N GLY A 334 -22.29 38.67 24.04
CA GLY A 334 -22.09 39.27 22.73
C GLY A 334 -22.87 40.57 22.59
N ASP A 335 -22.17 41.64 22.18
CA ASP A 335 -22.73 42.98 22.08
C ASP A 335 -23.74 43.07 20.91
N ALA A 336 -25.01 43.32 21.23
CA ALA A 336 -26.13 43.21 20.29
C ALA A 336 -26.06 44.24 19.15
N ALA A 337 -25.33 45.34 19.35
CA ALA A 337 -25.20 46.41 18.36
C ALA A 337 -24.30 46.04 17.16
N ILE A 338 -23.34 45.12 17.34
CA ILE A 338 -22.39 44.73 16.28
C ILE A 338 -23.00 43.69 15.35
N SER A 339 -23.83 42.78 15.89
CA SER A 339 -24.48 41.72 15.12
C SER A 339 -25.51 42.24 14.11
N ALA A 340 -26.09 43.43 14.34
CA ALA A 340 -27.03 44.06 13.42
C ALA A 340 -26.34 44.86 12.30
N LYS A 341 -25.10 45.34 12.51
CA LYS A 341 -24.42 46.23 11.56
C LYS A 341 -23.79 45.51 10.36
N TYR A 342 -23.61 44.19 10.44
CA TYR A 342 -22.91 43.40 9.41
C TYR A 342 -23.77 42.28 8.79
N SER A 343 -25.06 42.15 9.15
CA SER A 343 -25.95 41.18 8.48
C SER A 343 -26.11 41.51 7.00
N ASP A 344 -26.19 42.80 6.68
CA ASP A 344 -26.43 43.26 5.30
C ASP A 344 -25.21 43.06 4.40
N LEU A 345 -23.99 43.15 4.96
CA LEU A 345 -22.75 42.87 4.22
C LEU A 345 -22.60 41.37 3.93
N ASN A 346 -22.98 40.50 4.86
CA ASN A 346 -23.00 39.05 4.66
C ASN A 346 -24.07 38.63 3.63
N ASN A 347 -25.22 39.30 3.62
CA ASN A 347 -26.25 39.10 2.59
C ASN A 347 -25.81 39.59 1.20
N LEU A 348 -25.01 40.67 1.14
CA LEU A 348 -24.47 41.19 -0.13
C LEU A 348 -23.37 40.29 -0.72
N LEU A 349 -22.54 39.68 0.14
CA LEU A 349 -21.48 38.74 -0.28
C LEU A 349 -22.03 37.36 -0.69
N MET A 350 -23.22 36.97 -0.18
CA MET A 350 -23.93 35.76 -0.61
C MET A 350 -24.68 35.93 -1.94
N SER A 351 -25.06 37.16 -2.32
CA SER A 351 -25.94 37.43 -3.48
C SER A 351 -25.24 37.97 -4.73
N GLY A 352 -23.91 38.11 -4.74
CA GLY A 352 -23.17 38.58 -5.90
C GLY A 352 -23.26 37.62 -7.11
N PRO A 353 -23.30 38.12 -8.36
CA PRO A 353 -23.45 37.32 -9.60
C PRO A 353 -22.17 36.54 -9.99
N GLY A 354 -21.35 36.16 -9.02
CA GLY A 354 -20.07 35.48 -9.25
C GLY A 354 -20.23 33.98 -9.44
N ILE A 355 -19.63 33.47 -10.52
CA ILE A 355 -19.41 32.04 -10.78
C ILE A 355 -18.35 31.52 -9.79
N ASP A 356 -18.57 30.37 -9.15
CA ASP A 356 -17.53 29.74 -8.32
C ASP A 356 -16.47 28.98 -9.15
N THR A 357 -15.41 28.47 -8.50
CA THR A 357 -14.30 27.74 -9.16
C THR A 357 -14.72 26.47 -9.91
N PHE A 358 -15.95 25.99 -9.73
CA PHE A 358 -16.50 24.82 -10.40
C PHE A 358 -17.59 25.18 -11.42
N GLY A 359 -17.85 26.48 -11.64
CA GLY A 359 -18.81 26.95 -12.63
C GLY A 359 -20.24 27.14 -12.11
N ASN A 360 -20.51 26.97 -10.80
CA ASN A 360 -21.87 27.06 -10.26
C ASN A 360 -22.27 28.51 -9.94
N THR A 361 -23.58 28.79 -10.02
CA THR A 361 -24.17 30.12 -9.75
C THR A 361 -25.37 30.03 -8.81
N GLY A 362 -25.67 31.11 -8.09
CA GLY A 362 -26.88 31.23 -7.26
C GLY A 362 -26.90 30.29 -6.05
N ALA A 363 -28.04 29.68 -5.76
CA ALA A 363 -28.24 28.82 -4.58
C ALA A 363 -27.43 27.50 -4.60
N SER A 364 -26.91 27.11 -5.76
CA SER A 364 -26.02 25.95 -5.92
C SER A 364 -24.54 26.29 -5.71
N ARG A 365 -24.21 27.54 -5.38
CA ARG A 365 -22.85 27.99 -5.11
C ARG A 365 -22.35 27.45 -3.77
N ILE A 366 -21.14 26.91 -3.74
CA ILE A 366 -20.53 26.45 -2.48
C ILE A 366 -20.09 27.68 -1.65
N PRO A 367 -20.53 27.85 -0.39
CA PRO A 367 -20.16 28.99 0.44
C PRO A 367 -18.64 29.03 0.70
N ALA A 368 -18.05 30.23 0.75
CA ALA A 368 -16.60 30.44 0.91
C ALA A 368 -15.99 29.80 2.18
N HIS A 369 -16.81 29.48 3.18
CA HIS A 369 -16.38 28.75 4.38
C HIS A 369 -16.07 27.27 4.10
N HIS A 370 -16.65 26.68 3.06
CA HIS A 370 -16.41 25.28 2.66
C HIS A 370 -15.30 25.13 1.59
N THR A 371 -14.81 26.23 1.01
CA THR A 371 -13.63 26.26 0.12
C THR A 371 -12.33 26.62 0.86
N LYS A 372 -12.33 26.56 2.20
CA LYS A 372 -11.18 26.94 3.03
C LYS A 372 -10.11 25.84 3.03
N THR A 373 -9.43 25.63 1.91
CA THR A 373 -8.13 24.95 1.89
C THR A 373 -7.05 25.96 2.28
N GLY A 374 -6.42 25.76 3.44
CA GLY A 374 -5.37 26.63 4.00
C GLY A 374 -4.05 26.67 3.20
N THR A 375 -4.05 26.30 1.92
CA THR A 375 -2.86 26.29 1.07
C THR A 375 -3.30 26.45 -0.38
N PHE A 376 -2.98 27.58 -1.01
CA PHE A 376 -3.07 27.72 -2.46
C PHE A 376 -1.75 27.23 -3.07
N ILE A 377 -1.83 26.36 -4.08
CA ILE A 377 -0.70 25.92 -4.89
C ILE A 377 -1.02 26.34 -6.32
N ASN A 378 -0.17 27.16 -6.94
CA ASN A 378 -0.29 27.45 -8.38
C ASN A 378 0.33 26.30 -9.19
N SER A 379 0.12 26.30 -10.51
CA SER A 379 0.69 25.30 -11.44
C SER A 379 2.23 25.28 -11.49
N GLN A 380 2.90 26.19 -10.78
CA GLN A 380 4.35 26.26 -10.62
C GLN A 380 4.83 25.71 -9.25
N GLY A 381 3.92 25.22 -8.41
CA GLY A 381 4.26 24.59 -7.13
C GLY A 381 4.62 25.57 -6.01
N THR A 382 4.43 26.89 -6.15
CA THR A 382 4.65 27.85 -5.06
C THR A 382 3.38 28.04 -4.25
N GLY A 383 3.46 27.87 -2.92
CA GLY A 383 2.35 28.14 -2.00
C GLY A 383 2.70 29.21 -0.98
N TYR A 384 1.69 29.98 -0.56
CA TYR A 384 1.82 31.05 0.43
C TYR A 384 0.96 30.75 1.66
N TYR A 385 1.45 31.09 2.85
CA TYR A 385 0.63 31.18 4.06
C TYR A 385 0.81 32.53 4.75
N GLN A 386 -0.24 32.99 5.44
CA GLN A 386 -0.31 34.28 6.12
C GLN A 386 -0.02 34.09 7.62
N GLN A 387 1.15 34.51 8.09
CA GLN A 387 1.54 34.35 9.51
C GLN A 387 0.96 35.49 10.36
N GLN A 388 0.19 35.17 11.42
CA GLN A 388 -0.21 36.16 12.43
C GLN A 388 0.98 36.46 13.37
N SER A 389 1.27 37.74 13.59
CA SER A 389 2.31 38.18 14.51
C SER A 389 1.84 38.13 15.98
N THR A 390 2.38 37.22 16.80
CA THR A 390 2.26 37.32 18.26
C THR A 390 3.45 38.12 18.80
N ALA A 391 3.26 39.40 19.03
CA ALA A 391 4.16 40.21 19.83
C ALA A 391 3.84 40.01 21.32
N THR A 392 4.82 39.55 22.11
CA THR A 392 5.41 40.24 23.26
C THR A 392 6.41 39.33 23.99
N LYS A 393 7.62 39.85 24.21
CA LYS A 393 8.64 39.31 25.13
C LYS A 393 8.28 39.70 26.58
N ASN A 394 8.54 38.79 27.53
CA ASN A 394 8.50 38.86 29.01
C ASN A 394 7.28 38.20 29.68
N PRO A 395 7.48 37.18 30.56
CA PRO A 395 6.43 36.65 31.42
C PRO A 395 6.44 37.33 32.81
N PRO A 396 5.29 37.71 33.40
CA PRO A 396 5.19 37.91 34.84
C PRO A 396 4.86 36.58 35.54
N SER A 397 5.52 36.34 36.66
CA SER A 397 5.24 35.24 37.59
C SER A 397 3.86 35.39 38.24
N GLY A 398 3.08 34.31 38.30
CA GLY A 398 1.86 34.27 39.12
C GLY A 398 1.01 33.04 38.85
N ASN A 399 0.76 32.26 39.89
CA ASN A 399 0.02 31.00 39.90
C ASN A 399 -1.46 31.11 39.51
N ASN A 400 -1.97 29.98 39.00
CA ASN A 400 -3.34 29.44 39.02
C ASN A 400 -4.16 29.49 37.72
N SER A 401 -4.28 28.29 37.14
CA SER A 401 -5.48 27.63 36.58
C SER A 401 -6.45 28.41 35.68
N THR A 402 -6.71 27.82 34.52
CA THR A 402 -7.79 28.07 33.53
C THR A 402 -7.54 29.16 32.47
N ALA A 403 -6.73 28.82 31.46
CA ALA A 403 -6.77 29.50 30.16
C ALA A 403 -7.35 28.54 29.11
N ASN A 404 -8.54 28.86 28.60
CA ASN A 404 -9.31 28.06 27.65
C ASN A 404 -8.65 28.16 26.24
N PRO A 405 -8.29 27.05 25.56
CA PRO A 405 -7.51 27.09 24.32
C PRO A 405 -8.30 27.53 23.07
N PHE A 406 -9.57 27.90 23.20
CA PHE A 406 -10.48 28.22 22.09
C PHE A 406 -10.82 29.72 21.93
N LEU A 407 -10.18 30.62 22.70
CA LEU A 407 -10.49 32.07 22.69
C LEU A 407 -9.30 32.94 22.27
N LYS A 408 -8.71 32.66 21.10
CA LYS A 408 -7.85 33.62 20.40
C LYS A 408 -8.19 33.59 18.92
N ASP A 409 -9.19 34.38 18.52
CA ASP A 409 -9.28 34.95 17.17
C ASP A 409 -10.45 35.94 17.09
N GLN A 410 -10.21 37.17 17.54
CA GLN A 410 -10.82 38.34 16.93
C GLN A 410 -9.67 39.16 16.39
N TYR A 411 -9.53 39.26 15.07
CA TYR A 411 -8.50 40.09 14.46
C TYR A 411 -9.13 41.12 13.52
N THR A 412 -8.95 42.38 13.88
CA THR A 412 -9.24 43.57 13.08
C THR A 412 -7.97 43.98 12.31
N GLY A 413 -8.03 43.83 10.98
CA GLY A 413 -7.19 44.48 9.95
C GLY A 413 -5.81 45.06 10.33
N LEU A 414 -4.81 44.23 10.60
CA LEU A 414 -3.40 44.65 10.58
C LEU A 414 -2.58 43.85 9.56
N PHE A 415 -1.63 44.54 8.94
CA PHE A 415 -0.81 44.10 7.80
C PHE A 415 0.01 42.83 8.12
N SER A 416 -0.22 41.77 7.35
CA SER A 416 0.60 40.55 7.40
C SER A 416 1.80 40.68 6.46
N THR A 417 3.00 40.34 6.94
CA THR A 417 4.17 40.17 6.07
C THR A 417 4.12 38.77 5.44
N ILE A 418 4.19 38.70 4.11
CA ILE A 418 4.25 37.43 3.36
C ILE A 418 5.68 36.88 3.48
N LYS A 419 5.83 35.64 3.96
CA LYS A 419 7.07 34.87 3.85
C LYS A 419 6.81 33.62 3.02
N GLU A 420 7.72 33.33 2.10
CA GLU A 420 7.71 32.13 1.27
C GLU A 420 7.89 30.87 2.14
N GLN A 421 7.15 29.81 1.82
CA GLN A 421 7.28 28.50 2.46
C GLN A 421 7.72 27.48 1.42
N LYS A 422 8.76 26.71 1.77
CA LYS A 422 9.35 25.65 0.95
C LYS A 422 8.31 24.56 0.68
N THR A 423 7.72 24.55 -0.50
CA THR A 423 6.89 23.44 -0.94
C THR A 423 7.81 22.27 -1.27
N GLY A 424 7.50 21.07 -0.79
CA GLY A 424 8.32 19.86 -0.97
C GLY A 424 8.53 19.38 -2.42
N PHE A 425 8.33 20.25 -3.42
CA PHE A 425 8.49 19.96 -4.85
C PHE A 425 9.92 20.11 -5.40
N GLY A 426 10.93 20.20 -4.52
CA GLY A 426 12.26 19.69 -4.85
C GLY A 426 13.23 20.59 -5.62
N PHE A 427 12.78 21.67 -6.26
CA PHE A 427 13.67 22.56 -7.01
C PHE A 427 14.57 23.39 -6.07
N GLU A 428 14.00 24.00 -5.03
CA GLU A 428 14.79 24.73 -4.02
C GLU A 428 15.64 23.81 -3.13
N THR A 429 15.20 22.56 -2.93
CA THR A 429 15.86 21.58 -2.06
C THR A 429 17.18 21.10 -2.67
N ILE A 430 17.23 20.87 -3.98
CA ILE A 430 18.46 20.41 -4.66
C ILE A 430 19.51 21.51 -4.74
N ALA A 431 19.11 22.76 -5.04
CA ALA A 431 20.04 23.89 -5.03
C ALA A 431 20.65 24.11 -3.64
N LEU A 432 19.84 24.03 -2.59
CA LEU A 432 20.32 24.11 -1.21
C LEU A 432 21.22 22.91 -0.84
N GLN A 433 20.90 21.70 -1.29
CA GLN A 433 21.76 20.53 -1.09
C GLN A 433 23.12 20.72 -1.77
N ARG A 434 23.16 21.24 -3.01
CA ARG A 434 24.42 21.58 -3.70
C ARG A 434 25.24 22.61 -2.91
N GLU A 435 24.61 23.66 -2.39
CA GLU A 435 25.26 24.66 -1.55
C GLU A 435 25.82 24.05 -0.26
N ASN A 436 25.03 23.21 0.41
CA ASN A 436 25.46 22.51 1.62
C ASN A 436 26.64 21.58 1.34
N ILE A 437 26.62 20.81 0.24
CA ILE A 437 27.73 19.94 -0.18
C ILE A 437 28.98 20.77 -0.46
N ALA A 438 28.85 21.89 -1.17
CA ALA A 438 29.97 22.77 -1.48
C ALA A 438 30.65 23.35 -0.23
N LYS A 439 29.91 23.53 0.87
CA LYS A 439 30.44 23.93 2.19
C LYS A 439 30.97 22.75 3.00
N ALA A 440 30.27 21.63 3.00
CA ALA A 440 30.59 20.47 3.84
C ALA A 440 31.81 19.69 3.34
N ALA A 441 32.03 19.57 2.02
CA ALA A 441 33.14 18.79 1.48
C ALA A 441 34.53 19.35 1.87
N PRO A 442 34.78 20.68 1.83
CA PRO A 442 36.01 21.27 2.37
C PRO A 442 36.20 21.06 3.87
N ILE A 443 35.12 21.18 4.68
CA ILE A 443 35.18 20.95 6.13
C ILE A 443 35.56 19.49 6.42
N LEU A 444 34.93 18.55 5.71
CA LEU A 444 35.24 17.14 5.80
C LEU A 444 36.71 16.87 5.43
N ASN A 445 37.18 17.44 4.32
CA ASN A 445 38.57 17.32 3.88
C ASN A 445 39.54 17.90 4.91
N GLN A 446 39.25 19.06 5.49
CA GLN A 446 40.08 19.68 6.51
C GLN A 446 40.18 18.78 7.74
N LYS A 447 39.06 18.25 8.24
CA LYS A 447 39.03 17.35 9.42
C LYS A 447 39.85 16.07 9.16
N ILE A 448 39.64 15.42 8.02
CA ILE A 448 40.36 14.19 7.64
C ILE A 448 41.85 14.47 7.45
N THR A 449 42.21 15.49 6.67
CA THR A 449 43.61 15.85 6.40
C THR A 449 44.33 16.23 7.70
N SER A 450 43.72 17.02 8.59
CA SER A 450 44.34 17.40 9.87
C SER A 450 44.62 16.20 10.77
N HIS A 451 43.83 15.12 10.65
CA HIS A 451 44.00 13.91 11.44
C HIS A 451 45.02 12.94 10.82
N PHE A 452 45.02 12.74 9.50
CA PHE A 452 45.82 11.69 8.84
C PHE A 452 47.04 12.19 8.05
N ALA A 453 47.06 13.46 7.62
CA ALA A 453 48.13 14.01 6.77
C ALA A 453 49.53 14.13 7.41
N PRO A 454 49.74 14.11 8.75
CA PRO A 454 51.10 13.99 9.28
C PRO A 454 51.79 12.68 8.88
N ILE A 455 51.03 11.70 8.37
CA ILE A 455 51.48 10.34 8.09
C ILE A 455 51.35 10.01 6.59
N THR A 456 50.17 10.19 5.99
CA THR A 456 49.89 9.94 4.55
C THR A 456 48.59 10.61 4.10
N LYS A 457 48.40 10.83 2.80
CA LYS A 457 47.11 11.27 2.25
C LYS A 457 46.08 10.15 2.40
N PHE A 458 44.98 10.42 3.11
CA PHE A 458 43.91 9.44 3.30
C PHE A 458 42.93 9.48 2.12
N GLU A 459 42.82 8.37 1.39
CA GLU A 459 41.96 8.25 0.21
C GLU A 459 40.99 7.07 0.40
N PRO A 460 39.76 7.32 0.87
CA PRO A 460 38.81 6.25 1.15
C PRO A 460 38.39 5.53 -0.13
N LYS A 461 38.27 4.21 -0.04
CA LYS A 461 37.82 3.36 -1.16
C LYS A 461 36.37 2.90 -1.03
N ILE A 462 35.94 2.67 0.20
CA ILE A 462 34.64 2.06 0.50
C ILE A 462 33.86 2.91 1.50
N LEU A 463 32.58 3.15 1.20
CA LEU A 463 31.59 3.62 2.15
C LEU A 463 30.86 2.41 2.72
N ILE A 464 30.76 2.32 4.05
CA ILE A 464 30.00 1.27 4.74
C ILE A 464 28.85 1.92 5.49
N ILE A 465 27.61 1.60 5.13
CA ILE A 465 26.43 2.06 5.86
C ILE A 465 25.96 0.95 6.79
N CYS A 466 26.25 1.10 8.07
CA CYS A 466 25.86 0.12 9.08
C CYS A 466 24.36 0.24 9.38
N GLY A 467 23.58 -0.77 8.98
CA GLY A 467 22.26 -1.03 9.57
C GLY A 467 22.37 -2.04 10.72
N SER A 468 21.25 -2.71 11.03
CA SER A 468 21.24 -3.88 11.91
C SER A 468 22.25 -4.91 11.41
N GLY A 469 23.10 -5.41 12.30
CA GLY A 469 24.15 -6.37 11.92
C GLY A 469 25.54 -5.79 11.64
N LEU A 470 25.78 -4.48 11.67
CA LEU A 470 27.16 -3.93 11.60
C LEU A 470 27.44 -2.80 12.61
N GLY A 471 26.57 -2.62 13.60
CA GLY A 471 26.68 -1.52 14.57
C GLY A 471 27.99 -1.50 15.36
N ASN A 472 28.66 -2.64 15.53
CA ASN A 472 29.93 -2.75 16.25
C ASN A 472 31.16 -2.82 15.33
N LEU A 473 30.99 -2.75 14.00
CA LEU A 473 32.12 -2.73 13.05
C LEU A 473 33.09 -1.59 13.34
N THR A 474 32.59 -0.45 13.85
CA THR A 474 33.41 0.68 14.29
C THR A 474 34.44 0.31 15.36
N ASN A 475 34.23 -0.75 16.14
CA ASN A 475 35.21 -1.22 17.13
C ASN A 475 36.48 -1.79 16.47
N LYS A 476 36.39 -2.29 15.23
CA LYS A 476 37.56 -2.73 14.46
C LYS A 476 38.44 -1.55 14.04
N LEU A 477 37.84 -0.39 13.76
CA LEU A 477 38.58 0.85 13.44
C LEU A 477 39.37 1.36 14.63
N LYS A 478 38.89 1.13 15.86
CA LYS A 478 39.58 1.54 17.10
C LYS A 478 40.94 0.86 17.30
N LEU A 479 41.21 -0.22 16.56
CA LEU A 479 42.50 -0.90 16.59
C LEU A 479 43.62 -0.10 15.90
N LYS A 480 43.27 0.91 15.09
CA LYS A 480 44.19 1.82 14.40
C LYS A 480 43.76 3.28 14.62
N SER A 481 44.51 4.23 14.03
CA SER A 481 44.11 5.64 13.98
C SER A 481 42.77 5.77 13.25
N HIS A 482 41.83 6.44 13.91
CA HIS A 482 40.47 6.68 13.41
C HIS A 482 39.99 8.07 13.83
N LEU A 483 39.13 8.65 13.01
CA LEU A 483 38.50 9.94 13.22
C LEU A 483 36.98 9.76 13.27
N ILE A 484 36.34 10.37 14.27
CA ILE A 484 34.89 10.40 14.42
C ILE A 484 34.42 11.82 14.11
N ILE A 485 33.45 11.95 13.21
CA ILE A 485 32.85 13.23 12.82
C ILE A 485 31.34 13.13 13.06
N PRO A 486 30.81 13.83 14.08
CA PRO A 486 29.37 13.92 14.30
C PRO A 486 28.66 14.51 13.08
N TYR A 487 27.46 14.03 12.77
CA TYR A 487 26.65 14.57 11.66
C TYR A 487 26.37 16.06 11.84
N ALA A 488 26.17 16.53 13.06
CA ALA A 488 25.92 17.94 13.39
C ALA A 488 27.08 18.88 12.98
N ASP A 489 28.30 18.37 12.80
CA ASP A 489 29.46 19.16 12.38
C ASP A 489 29.48 19.43 10.87
N LEU A 490 28.63 18.74 10.10
CA LEU A 490 28.61 18.80 8.63
C LEU A 490 27.34 19.52 8.15
N PRO A 491 27.47 20.64 7.42
CA PRO A 491 26.32 21.31 6.82
C PRO A 491 25.45 20.35 5.99
N GLY A 492 24.13 20.42 6.19
CA GLY A 492 23.14 19.62 5.47
C GLY A 492 22.92 18.20 6.01
N PHE A 493 23.76 17.69 6.90
CA PHE A 493 23.50 16.42 7.57
C PHE A 493 22.33 16.55 8.55
N GLN A 494 21.41 15.59 8.50
CA GLN A 494 20.35 15.45 9.49
C GLN A 494 20.75 14.43 10.56
N GLN A 495 20.08 14.45 11.71
CA GLN A 495 20.35 13.54 12.82
C GLN A 495 19.32 12.40 12.87
N SER A 496 19.77 11.16 12.98
CA SER A 496 18.87 10.01 13.16
C SER A 496 18.21 10.06 14.54
N THR A 497 16.92 9.74 14.60
CA THR A 497 16.15 9.61 15.86
C THR A 497 15.95 8.16 16.27
N VAL A 498 16.25 7.20 15.40
CA VAL A 498 16.18 5.75 15.67
C VAL A 498 17.18 5.33 16.76
N GLN A 499 16.72 4.48 17.69
CA GLN A 499 17.56 3.90 18.74
C GLN A 499 18.72 3.08 18.12
N GLY A 500 19.93 3.29 18.64
CA GLY A 500 21.15 2.62 18.15
C GLY A 500 21.87 3.34 17.01
N HIS A 501 21.31 4.42 16.46
CA HIS A 501 21.95 5.24 15.43
C HIS A 501 22.61 6.47 16.06
N SER A 502 23.94 6.43 16.27
CA SER A 502 24.65 7.53 16.94
C SER A 502 24.78 8.81 16.10
N GLY A 503 24.62 8.71 14.77
CA GLY A 503 24.69 9.86 13.88
C GLY A 503 26.12 10.36 13.68
N GLU A 504 27.03 9.45 13.34
CA GLU A 504 28.46 9.72 13.25
C GLU A 504 29.08 9.12 11.98
N LEU A 505 30.01 9.84 11.35
CA LEU A 505 30.93 9.31 10.36
C LEU A 505 32.21 8.85 11.05
N TRP A 506 32.59 7.61 10.80
CA TRP A 506 33.83 7.01 11.28
C TRP A 506 34.78 6.84 10.10
N VAL A 507 35.92 7.51 10.15
CA VAL A 507 36.94 7.47 9.10
C VAL A 507 38.14 6.71 9.66
N GLY A 508 38.64 5.70 8.93
CA GLY A 508 39.76 4.91 9.39
C GLY A 508 40.12 3.79 8.41
N HIS A 509 40.80 2.76 8.92
CA HIS A 509 41.19 1.62 8.11
C HIS A 509 40.54 0.33 8.65
N LEU A 510 39.95 -0.47 7.76
CA LEU A 510 39.68 -1.88 8.01
C LEU A 510 40.85 -2.67 7.43
N LYS A 511 41.63 -3.31 8.31
CA LYS A 511 42.98 -3.78 7.98
C LYS A 511 43.77 -2.64 7.34
N ASP A 512 44.13 -2.75 6.06
CA ASP A 512 44.88 -1.73 5.32
C ASP A 512 44.02 -0.99 4.30
N THR A 513 42.72 -1.29 4.22
CA THR A 513 41.79 -0.57 3.33
C THR A 513 41.25 0.68 4.04
N PRO A 514 41.42 1.89 3.45
CA PRO A 514 40.82 3.11 3.97
C PRO A 514 39.31 3.13 3.69
N VAL A 515 38.51 3.32 4.74
CA VAL A 515 37.04 3.27 4.70
C VAL A 515 36.40 4.44 5.44
N ILE A 516 35.18 4.77 5.03
CA ILE A 516 34.28 5.64 5.78
C ILE A 516 33.07 4.79 6.20
N ILE A 517 32.72 4.81 7.48
CA ILE A 517 31.58 4.09 8.04
C ILE A 517 30.54 5.09 8.52
N MET A 518 29.31 4.96 8.05
CA MET A 518 28.15 5.68 8.57
C MET A 518 27.54 4.88 9.72
N LYS A 519 27.68 5.39 10.95
CA LYS A 519 27.07 4.81 12.13
C LYS A 519 25.77 5.54 12.45
N GLY A 520 24.69 4.97 11.94
CA GLY A 520 23.34 5.52 12.02
C GLY A 520 22.91 6.13 10.70
N ARG A 521 22.11 5.38 9.94
CA ARG A 521 21.46 5.91 8.72
C ARG A 521 20.22 6.72 9.08
N LEU A 522 19.78 7.52 8.13
CA LEU A 522 18.49 8.19 8.19
C LEU A 522 17.45 7.34 7.47
N HIS A 523 16.25 7.23 8.03
CA HIS A 523 15.15 6.55 7.39
C HIS A 523 14.05 7.53 6.99
N ALA A 524 13.47 7.31 5.81
CA ALA A 524 12.39 8.16 5.31
C ALA A 524 11.11 8.08 6.17
N TYR A 525 10.89 6.98 6.91
CA TYR A 525 9.76 6.86 7.84
C TYR A 525 9.87 7.76 9.07
N GLU A 526 11.06 8.32 9.36
CA GLU A 526 11.26 9.31 10.43
C GLU A 526 10.68 10.70 10.05
N GLY A 527 10.16 10.83 8.82
CA GLY A 527 9.62 12.09 8.28
C GLY A 527 10.60 12.85 7.39
N TYR A 528 11.81 12.32 7.20
CA TYR A 528 12.80 12.91 6.28
C TYR A 528 12.38 12.77 4.82
N ASP A 529 12.74 13.77 4.01
CA ASP A 529 12.69 13.62 2.56
C ASP A 529 13.67 12.51 2.15
N ILE A 530 13.29 11.70 1.16
CA ILE A 530 14.13 10.59 0.67
C ILE A 530 15.47 11.07 0.11
N ARG A 531 15.59 12.36 -0.25
CA ARG A 531 16.84 12.99 -0.68
C ARG A 531 17.76 13.35 0.49
N ASP A 532 17.19 13.62 1.66
CA ASP A 532 17.99 13.87 2.86
C ASP A 532 18.63 12.57 3.35
N THR A 533 17.95 11.43 3.17
CA THR A 533 18.49 10.12 3.57
C THR A 533 19.72 9.71 2.75
N VAL A 534 19.82 10.19 1.51
CA VAL A 534 20.92 9.89 0.57
C VAL A 534 21.94 11.03 0.42
N TYR A 535 21.71 12.17 1.07
CA TYR A 535 22.63 13.31 1.11
C TYR A 535 24.08 12.92 1.45
N PRO A 536 24.33 12.02 2.44
CA PRO A 536 25.69 11.60 2.78
C PRO A 536 26.47 11.01 1.61
N ILE A 537 25.82 10.26 0.72
CA ILE A 537 26.47 9.64 -0.43
C ILE A 537 26.93 10.71 -1.42
N ARG A 538 26.08 11.71 -1.71
CA ARG A 538 26.45 12.83 -2.60
C ARG A 538 27.56 13.69 -2.02
N LEU A 539 27.53 13.95 -0.70
CA LEU A 539 28.64 14.65 -0.04
C LEU A 539 29.96 13.89 -0.22
N LEU A 540 29.94 12.59 0.06
CA LEU A 540 31.14 11.76 0.00
C LEU A 540 31.66 11.58 -1.43
N ASN A 541 30.76 11.51 -2.42
CA ASN A 541 31.13 11.56 -3.84
C ASN A 541 31.83 12.87 -4.18
N ASN A 542 31.23 14.01 -3.83
CA ASN A 542 31.83 15.32 -4.10
C ASN A 542 33.19 15.51 -3.41
N TYR A 543 33.32 15.05 -2.17
CA TYR A 543 34.58 15.02 -1.43
C TYR A 543 35.63 14.17 -2.15
N SER A 544 35.25 12.96 -2.58
CA SER A 544 36.17 12.04 -3.24
C SER A 544 36.64 12.57 -4.60
N GLU A 545 35.73 13.07 -5.43
CA GLU A 545 36.04 13.67 -6.73
C GLU A 545 37.00 14.86 -6.61
N LYS A 546 36.76 15.75 -5.64
CA LYS A 546 37.56 16.98 -5.49
C LYS A 546 38.90 16.79 -4.79
N PHE A 547 38.98 15.89 -3.81
CA PHE A 547 40.13 15.82 -2.90
C PHE A 547 40.86 14.48 -2.93
N CYS A 548 40.22 13.42 -3.41
CA CYS A 548 40.74 12.04 -3.41
C CYS A 548 40.77 11.40 -4.80
N ASN A 549 40.69 12.18 -5.88
CA ASN A 549 40.72 11.70 -7.27
C ASN A 549 39.69 10.59 -7.56
N GLY A 550 38.49 10.68 -6.98
CA GLY A 550 37.43 9.68 -7.17
C GLY A 550 37.74 8.30 -6.58
N SER A 551 38.61 8.23 -5.55
CA SER A 551 39.01 6.96 -4.93
C SER A 551 37.83 6.17 -4.32
N LEU A 552 36.78 6.85 -3.88
CA LEU A 552 35.62 6.26 -3.24
C LEU A 552 34.64 5.80 -4.31
N SER A 553 34.60 4.49 -4.53
CA SER A 553 33.90 3.89 -5.68
C SER A 553 33.08 2.64 -5.32
N SER A 554 33.02 2.28 -4.04
CA SER A 554 32.33 1.10 -3.55
C SER A 554 31.45 1.42 -2.33
N LEU A 555 30.23 0.87 -2.30
CA LEU A 555 29.30 0.92 -1.18
C LEU A 555 29.06 -0.50 -0.63
N ILE A 556 29.24 -0.67 0.67
CA ILE A 556 28.73 -1.81 1.43
C ILE A 556 27.58 -1.33 2.30
N VAL A 557 26.40 -1.93 2.17
CA VAL A 557 25.22 -1.54 2.95
C VAL A 557 24.56 -2.76 3.58
N THR A 558 24.26 -2.68 4.88
CA THR A 558 23.58 -3.78 5.58
C THR A 558 22.24 -3.35 6.15
N ASN A 559 21.26 -4.23 6.21
CA ASN A 559 19.97 -3.92 6.84
C ASN A 559 19.38 -5.12 7.59
N ALA A 560 18.43 -4.84 8.48
CA ALA A 560 17.48 -5.86 8.93
C ALA A 560 16.34 -5.97 7.89
N ALA A 561 15.89 -7.20 7.66
CA ALA A 561 14.79 -7.49 6.76
C ALA A 561 13.91 -8.63 7.32
N GLY A 562 12.62 -8.56 7.01
CA GLY A 562 11.71 -9.69 7.20
C GLY A 562 11.88 -10.70 6.07
N GLY A 563 12.00 -11.99 6.41
CA GLY A 563 12.05 -13.08 5.44
C GLY A 563 10.66 -13.39 4.87
N LEU A 564 10.49 -13.21 3.56
CA LEU A 564 9.28 -13.60 2.81
C LEU A 564 9.44 -14.98 2.16
N ASN A 565 10.67 -15.37 1.85
CA ASN A 565 10.99 -16.72 1.40
C ASN A 565 10.88 -17.71 2.58
N LEU A 566 10.15 -18.82 2.37
CA LEU A 566 9.87 -19.79 3.43
C LEU A 566 11.08 -20.65 3.80
N ASP A 567 12.09 -20.69 2.92
CA ASP A 567 13.35 -21.39 3.17
C ASP A 567 14.29 -20.59 4.07
N TYR A 568 14.01 -19.30 4.27
CA TYR A 568 14.84 -18.41 5.07
C TYR A 568 14.51 -18.57 6.56
N LYS A 569 15.54 -18.45 7.38
CA LYS A 569 15.41 -18.52 8.84
C LYS A 569 15.94 -17.26 9.47
N MET A 570 15.44 -16.99 10.66
CA MET A 570 15.95 -15.93 11.52
C MET A 570 17.46 -16.12 11.76
N GLY A 571 18.19 -15.04 11.51
CA GLY A 571 19.65 -14.99 11.52
C GLY A 571 20.28 -15.27 10.16
N ASP A 572 19.60 -15.80 9.16
CA ASP A 572 20.24 -15.99 7.86
C ASP A 572 20.68 -14.65 7.25
N ILE A 573 21.67 -14.70 6.35
CA ILE A 573 22.15 -13.54 5.60
C ILE A 573 21.70 -13.72 4.16
N MET A 574 21.13 -12.68 3.56
CA MET A 574 20.78 -12.63 2.15
C MET A 574 21.67 -11.61 1.43
N LEU A 575 22.40 -12.05 0.41
CA LEU A 575 22.99 -11.19 -0.60
C LEU A 575 21.86 -10.62 -1.46
N ILE A 576 21.76 -9.29 -1.51
CA ILE A 576 20.79 -8.64 -2.39
C ILE A 576 21.37 -8.63 -3.79
N PHE A 577 20.70 -9.29 -4.74
CA PHE A 577 21.08 -9.29 -6.16
C PHE A 577 20.18 -8.40 -7.03
N ASP A 578 19.03 -7.99 -6.50
CA ASP A 578 18.00 -7.20 -7.17
C ASP A 578 17.03 -6.60 -6.13
N HIS A 579 16.23 -5.61 -6.51
CA HIS A 579 15.24 -4.99 -5.63
C HIS A 579 13.95 -4.59 -6.33
N ILE A 580 12.89 -4.44 -5.54
CA ILE A 580 11.63 -3.79 -5.94
C ILE A 580 11.48 -2.49 -5.14
N ASN A 581 11.51 -1.35 -5.84
CA ASN A 581 11.43 -0.03 -5.25
C ASN A 581 10.00 0.51 -5.24
N PHE A 582 9.15 0.07 -4.30
CA PHE A 582 7.74 0.50 -4.26
C PHE A 582 7.56 2.01 -4.10
N PRO A 583 8.23 2.70 -3.15
CA PRO A 583 8.15 4.15 -3.06
C PRO A 583 8.57 4.83 -4.37
N GLY A 584 9.61 4.31 -5.01
CA GLY A 584 10.09 4.79 -6.30
C GLY A 584 9.07 4.67 -7.43
N LEU A 585 8.42 3.50 -7.56
CA LEU A 585 7.34 3.27 -8.51
C LEU A 585 6.15 4.21 -8.30
N ALA A 586 5.92 4.64 -7.06
CA ALA A 586 4.88 5.60 -6.69
C ALA A 586 5.34 7.07 -6.73
N GLY A 587 6.54 7.36 -7.24
CA GLY A 587 7.07 8.72 -7.40
C GLY A 587 7.86 9.29 -6.21
N LYS A 588 7.94 8.58 -5.08
CA LYS A 588 8.82 8.92 -3.95
C LYS A 588 10.21 8.31 -4.18
N HIS A 589 10.96 8.90 -5.11
CA HIS A 589 12.26 8.41 -5.59
C HIS A 589 13.39 9.42 -5.31
N PRO A 590 14.61 9.00 -4.91
CA PRO A 590 15.71 9.92 -4.57
C PRO A 590 16.23 10.74 -5.77
N LEU A 591 15.94 10.33 -7.00
CA LEU A 591 16.32 11.03 -8.24
C LEU A 591 15.19 11.90 -8.84
N VAL A 592 14.06 12.07 -8.13
CA VAL A 592 13.01 13.00 -8.56
C VAL A 592 13.44 14.46 -8.33
N GLY A 593 13.25 15.31 -9.33
CA GLY A 593 13.73 16.69 -9.39
C GLY A 593 14.79 16.89 -10.48
N PRO A 594 15.42 18.09 -10.57
CA PRO A 594 16.57 18.33 -11.45
C PRO A 594 17.69 17.29 -11.31
N ASN A 595 18.33 16.95 -12.42
CA ASN A 595 19.42 15.98 -12.39
C ASN A 595 20.70 16.56 -11.76
N TRP A 596 21.49 15.66 -11.18
CA TRP A 596 22.85 15.95 -10.75
C TRP A 596 23.80 15.51 -11.86
N ASP A 597 23.87 16.30 -12.93
CA ASP A 597 24.67 15.97 -14.13
C ASP A 597 26.17 15.78 -13.83
N GLU A 598 26.64 16.35 -12.72
CA GLU A 598 27.99 16.14 -12.18
C GLU A 598 28.20 14.76 -11.55
N ASP A 599 27.13 14.09 -11.11
CA ASP A 599 27.19 12.77 -10.46
C ASP A 599 26.87 11.64 -11.44
N GLY A 600 25.91 11.83 -12.37
CA GLY A 600 25.48 10.76 -13.27
C GLY A 600 24.32 11.09 -14.20
N ASP A 601 23.90 10.07 -14.95
CA ASP A 601 22.90 10.19 -16.01
C ASP A 601 21.48 10.44 -15.50
N ARG A 602 20.73 11.26 -16.25
CA ARG A 602 19.31 11.54 -15.97
C ARG A 602 18.44 10.29 -15.85
N PHE A 603 18.74 9.27 -16.65
CA PHE A 603 18.01 8.02 -16.72
C PHE A 603 18.94 6.87 -16.39
N LEU A 604 19.14 6.64 -15.09
CA LEU A 604 20.00 5.58 -14.58
C LEU A 604 19.37 4.19 -14.80
N ALA A 605 20.11 3.28 -15.43
CA ALA A 605 19.78 1.86 -15.42
C ALA A 605 20.16 1.25 -14.05
N VAL A 606 19.26 0.45 -13.48
CA VAL A 606 19.47 -0.24 -12.20
C VAL A 606 19.52 -1.77 -12.32
N SER A 607 19.51 -2.30 -13.55
CA SER A 607 19.59 -3.75 -13.82
C SER A 607 20.92 -4.38 -13.38
N ASP A 608 21.96 -3.57 -13.18
CA ASP A 608 23.27 -3.97 -12.69
C ASP A 608 23.60 -3.36 -11.32
N ALA A 609 22.58 -2.95 -10.56
CA ALA A 609 22.76 -2.19 -9.31
C ALA A 609 23.58 -2.93 -8.25
N TYR A 610 23.61 -4.27 -8.30
CA TYR A 610 24.31 -5.11 -7.32
C TYR A 610 25.44 -5.89 -7.98
N ASP A 611 26.68 -5.48 -7.70
CA ASP A 611 27.87 -5.92 -8.42
C ASP A 611 28.13 -7.42 -8.25
N LEU A 612 28.16 -8.15 -9.38
CA LEU A 612 28.35 -9.61 -9.39
C LEU A 612 29.72 -10.03 -8.84
N THR A 613 30.76 -9.22 -9.06
CA THR A 613 32.11 -9.54 -8.59
C THR A 613 32.17 -9.43 -7.07
N ALA A 614 31.60 -8.37 -6.51
CA ALA A 614 31.48 -8.17 -5.07
C ALA A 614 30.69 -9.31 -4.41
N ARG A 615 29.57 -9.73 -4.99
CA ARG A 615 28.76 -10.87 -4.50
C ARG A 615 29.55 -12.18 -4.53
N LYS A 616 30.30 -12.46 -5.59
CA LYS A 616 31.19 -13.64 -5.68
C LYS A 616 32.28 -13.63 -4.62
N VAL A 617 32.94 -12.50 -4.42
CA VAL A 617 33.98 -12.32 -3.38
C VAL A 617 33.40 -12.58 -2.00
N PHE A 618 32.21 -12.03 -1.72
CA PHE A 618 31.51 -12.25 -0.46
C PHE A 618 31.20 -13.74 -0.24
N LEU A 619 30.57 -14.40 -1.22
CA LEU A 619 30.22 -15.82 -1.16
C LEU A 619 31.46 -16.68 -0.91
N GLN A 620 32.55 -16.44 -1.65
CA GLN A 620 33.79 -17.16 -1.48
C GLN A 620 34.34 -17.01 -0.06
N LYS A 621 34.44 -15.76 0.45
CA LYS A 621 34.96 -15.51 1.80
C LYS A 621 34.05 -16.05 2.90
N TYR A 622 32.74 -16.00 2.70
CA TYR A 622 31.77 -16.61 3.59
C TYR A 622 32.04 -18.12 3.72
N THR A 623 32.12 -18.85 2.59
CA THR A 623 32.39 -20.30 2.60
C THR A 623 33.74 -20.63 3.22
N GLU A 624 34.80 -19.88 2.91
CA GLU A 624 36.12 -20.06 3.50
C GLU A 624 36.11 -19.88 5.03
N LEU A 625 35.48 -18.81 5.52
CA LEU A 625 35.38 -18.52 6.95
C LEU A 625 34.49 -19.53 7.69
N GLN A 626 33.42 -20.01 7.05
CA GLN A 626 32.54 -21.04 7.60
C GLN A 626 33.27 -22.37 7.74
N ASN A 627 34.00 -22.80 6.70
CA ASN A 627 34.83 -24.01 6.72
C ASN A 627 35.95 -23.92 7.78
N ALA A 628 36.52 -22.73 7.95
CA ALA A 628 37.51 -22.46 9.00
C ALA A 628 36.90 -22.30 10.41
N LYS A 629 35.58 -22.43 10.56
CA LYS A 629 34.83 -22.23 11.82
C LYS A 629 35.09 -20.87 12.48
N LYS A 630 35.38 -19.85 11.66
CA LYS A 630 35.57 -18.46 12.10
C LYS A 630 34.26 -17.68 12.19
N ILE A 631 33.21 -18.19 11.54
CA ILE A 631 31.84 -17.68 11.61
C ILE A 631 30.89 -18.82 11.96
N THR A 632 29.69 -18.46 12.40
CA THR A 632 28.65 -19.40 12.84
C THR A 632 28.27 -20.41 11.75
N SER A 633 28.50 -21.70 11.99
CA SER A 633 28.24 -22.77 11.01
C SER A 633 26.77 -23.05 10.73
N SER A 634 25.85 -22.66 11.63
CA SER A 634 24.41 -22.86 11.46
C SER A 634 23.73 -21.78 10.64
N ARG A 635 24.42 -20.68 10.33
CA ARG A 635 23.86 -19.58 9.53
C ARG A 635 23.91 -19.98 8.07
N THR A 636 22.84 -19.69 7.34
CA THR A 636 22.80 -19.92 5.89
C THR A 636 23.01 -18.60 5.15
N LEU A 637 23.70 -18.67 4.03
CA LEU A 637 23.82 -17.56 3.08
C LEU A 637 22.89 -17.80 1.91
N HIS A 638 22.02 -16.84 1.65
CA HIS A 638 21.09 -16.83 0.53
C HIS A 638 21.43 -15.70 -0.44
N GLU A 639 20.79 -15.72 -1.61
CA GLU A 639 20.81 -14.64 -2.60
C GLU A 639 19.37 -14.42 -3.09
N GLY A 640 18.91 -13.17 -3.14
CA GLY A 640 17.49 -12.90 -3.40
C GLY A 640 17.11 -11.43 -3.61
N THR A 641 15.83 -11.21 -3.94
CA THR A 641 15.24 -9.90 -4.24
C THR A 641 14.79 -9.19 -2.96
N TYR A 642 15.19 -7.94 -2.79
CA TYR A 642 14.77 -7.09 -1.66
C TYR A 642 13.61 -6.15 -2.04
N ALA A 643 12.48 -6.24 -1.34
CA ALA A 643 11.41 -5.27 -1.44
C ALA A 643 11.65 -4.08 -0.51
N PHE A 644 11.78 -2.89 -1.07
CA PHE A 644 11.79 -1.66 -0.29
C PHE A 644 10.37 -1.12 -0.15
N VAL A 645 9.91 -1.00 1.09
CA VAL A 645 8.63 -0.40 1.48
C VAL A 645 8.86 0.79 2.41
N SER A 646 7.88 1.69 2.51
CA SER A 646 8.05 2.94 3.26
C SER A 646 8.19 2.76 4.78
N GLY A 647 7.51 1.76 5.38
CA GLY A 647 7.38 1.67 6.84
C GLY A 647 6.56 2.81 7.45
N PRO A 648 6.55 2.97 8.80
CA PRO A 648 7.29 2.19 9.81
C PRO A 648 6.53 0.94 10.29
N THR A 649 5.30 0.71 9.84
CA THR A 649 4.57 -0.52 10.15
C THR A 649 5.27 -1.71 9.51
N PHE A 650 5.42 -2.81 10.26
CA PHE A 650 5.69 -4.11 9.66
C PHE A 650 4.55 -4.50 8.71
N GLU A 651 4.84 -5.41 7.79
CA GLU A 651 3.91 -5.83 6.77
C GLU A 651 2.72 -6.58 7.38
N SER A 652 1.51 -6.24 6.95
CA SER A 652 0.35 -7.09 7.19
C SER A 652 0.50 -8.43 6.47
N ARG A 653 -0.25 -9.45 6.93
CA ARG A 653 -0.29 -10.77 6.28
C ARG A 653 -0.62 -10.68 4.78
N SER A 654 -1.48 -9.72 4.39
CA SER A 654 -1.87 -9.51 3.00
C SER A 654 -0.78 -8.85 2.17
N GLU A 655 -0.13 -7.81 2.70
CA GLU A 655 1.03 -7.18 2.05
C GLU A 655 2.18 -8.18 1.91
N ALA A 656 2.48 -8.97 2.95
CA ALA A 656 3.50 -10.00 2.91
C ALA A 656 3.24 -11.04 1.81
N ARG A 657 2.01 -11.55 1.70
CA ARG A 657 1.64 -12.47 0.60
C ARG A 657 1.78 -11.82 -0.76
N PHE A 658 1.36 -10.56 -0.90
CA PHE A 658 1.51 -9.82 -2.15
C PHE A 658 2.99 -9.66 -2.54
N LEU A 659 3.85 -9.21 -1.62
CA LEU A 659 5.28 -9.04 -1.84
C LEU A 659 5.97 -10.35 -2.23
N LYS A 660 5.60 -11.45 -1.56
CA LYS A 660 6.09 -12.79 -1.91
C LYS A 660 5.65 -13.20 -3.32
N GLN A 661 4.36 -13.00 -3.65
CA GLN A 661 3.79 -13.39 -4.94
C GLN A 661 4.45 -12.70 -6.14
N ILE A 662 4.93 -11.46 -5.94
CA ILE A 662 5.64 -10.71 -6.99
C ILE A 662 7.16 -10.98 -7.02
N GLY A 663 7.64 -11.97 -6.26
CA GLY A 663 9.03 -12.42 -6.32
C GLY A 663 10.00 -11.76 -5.34
N SER A 664 9.51 -11.19 -4.23
CA SER A 664 10.38 -10.67 -3.16
C SER A 664 10.78 -11.79 -2.18
N ASP A 665 12.06 -11.90 -1.86
CA ASP A 665 12.59 -12.86 -0.89
C ASP A 665 12.68 -12.28 0.52
N ALA A 666 12.97 -10.99 0.62
CA ALA A 666 12.99 -10.25 1.87
C ALA A 666 12.39 -8.84 1.69
N VAL A 667 11.94 -8.25 2.79
CA VAL A 667 11.34 -6.91 2.81
C VAL A 667 11.97 -6.05 3.90
N GLY A 668 12.13 -4.76 3.62
CA GLY A 668 12.48 -3.79 4.65
C GLY A 668 12.34 -2.34 4.20
N MET A 669 12.85 -1.45 5.05
CA MET A 669 12.47 -0.03 5.05
C MET A 669 13.63 0.93 4.74
N SER A 670 14.69 0.45 4.08
CA SER A 670 15.89 1.26 3.79
C SER A 670 16.66 0.74 2.56
N THR A 671 17.90 1.19 2.39
CA THR A 671 18.91 0.61 1.49
C THR A 671 18.73 0.94 0.02
N VAL A 672 17.55 0.74 -0.56
CA VAL A 672 17.32 0.97 -1.99
C VAL A 672 17.58 2.43 -2.41
N PRO A 673 17.19 3.46 -1.63
CA PRO A 673 17.57 4.83 -1.96
C PRO A 673 19.09 5.04 -2.01
N GLU A 674 19.81 4.50 -1.04
CA GLU A 674 21.27 4.56 -0.94
C GLU A 674 21.95 3.85 -2.11
N VAL A 675 21.50 2.64 -2.44
CA VAL A 675 21.96 1.86 -3.61
C VAL A 675 21.76 2.68 -4.89
N THR A 676 20.58 3.26 -5.07
CA THR A 676 20.22 4.02 -6.28
C THR A 676 21.14 5.22 -6.46
N VAL A 677 21.42 5.98 -5.39
CA VAL A 677 22.31 7.16 -5.48
C VAL A 677 23.77 6.77 -5.62
N ALA A 678 24.22 5.69 -4.97
CA ALA A 678 25.58 5.18 -5.19
C ALA A 678 25.79 4.75 -6.65
N ARG A 679 24.81 4.05 -7.24
CA ARG A 679 24.83 3.69 -8.67
C ARG A 679 24.77 4.91 -9.58
N HIS A 680 23.98 5.92 -9.23
CA HIS A 680 23.97 7.19 -9.94
C HIS A 680 25.37 7.83 -9.98
N CYS A 681 26.12 7.78 -8.86
CA CYS A 681 27.52 8.24 -8.79
C CYS A 681 28.54 7.26 -9.43
N GLY A 682 28.10 6.19 -10.08
CA GLY A 682 28.98 5.20 -10.71
C GLY A 682 29.62 4.19 -9.77
N TRP A 683 29.23 4.14 -8.50
CA TRP A 683 29.84 3.23 -7.52
C TRP A 683 29.35 1.79 -7.69
N LYS A 684 30.17 0.83 -7.27
CA LYS A 684 29.79 -0.58 -7.11
C LYS A 684 29.09 -0.78 -5.78
N VAL A 685 28.09 -1.65 -5.73
CA VAL A 685 27.31 -1.87 -4.50
C VAL A 685 27.30 -3.35 -4.12
N LEU A 686 27.61 -3.61 -2.85
CA LEU A 686 27.37 -4.87 -2.15
C LEU A 686 26.35 -4.59 -1.04
N ALA A 687 25.20 -5.24 -1.12
CA ALA A 687 24.14 -5.06 -0.13
C ALA A 687 23.77 -6.41 0.53
N LEU A 688 23.61 -6.37 1.85
CA LEU A 688 23.37 -7.54 2.68
C LEU A 688 22.17 -7.31 3.58
N SER A 689 21.22 -8.24 3.58
CA SER A 689 20.11 -8.26 4.54
C SER A 689 20.36 -9.34 5.58
N VAL A 690 20.20 -8.99 6.85
CA VAL A 690 20.06 -9.96 7.93
C VAL A 690 18.58 -10.25 8.08
N ILE A 691 18.19 -11.52 7.95
CA ILE A 691 16.80 -11.95 8.16
C ILE A 691 16.54 -11.93 9.66
N THR A 692 15.80 -10.94 10.14
CA THR A 692 15.60 -10.70 11.57
C THR A 692 14.30 -11.27 12.10
N ASN A 693 13.35 -11.59 11.23
CA ASN A 693 12.10 -12.22 11.56
C ASN A 693 11.58 -12.97 10.34
N ASN A 694 10.78 -14.02 10.56
CA ASN A 694 10.03 -14.66 9.49
C ASN A 694 8.68 -13.95 9.36
N VAL A 695 8.38 -13.41 8.19
CA VAL A 695 7.14 -12.64 7.98
C VAL A 695 5.95 -13.61 8.00
N VAL A 696 4.89 -13.24 8.71
CA VAL A 696 3.70 -14.07 8.83
C VAL A 696 2.87 -14.00 7.56
N LEU A 697 2.82 -15.10 6.81
CA LEU A 697 2.10 -15.20 5.53
C LEU A 697 0.69 -15.75 5.67
N ASP A 698 0.46 -16.57 6.70
CA ASP A 698 -0.81 -17.28 6.91
C ASP A 698 -1.98 -16.30 7.00
N LEU A 699 -3.12 -16.71 6.46
CA LEU A 699 -4.35 -15.95 6.60
C LEU A 699 -4.71 -15.80 8.08
N PRO A 700 -5.30 -14.66 8.49
CA PRO A 700 -5.93 -14.60 9.82
C PRO A 700 -7.05 -15.64 9.89
N GLN A 701 -7.22 -16.24 11.08
CA GLN A 701 -8.30 -17.21 11.33
C GLN A 701 -9.67 -16.55 11.08
N LYS A 702 -10.60 -17.28 10.45
CA LYS A 702 -11.94 -16.73 10.19
C LYS A 702 -12.84 -16.93 11.41
N ALA A 703 -13.79 -16.02 11.60
CA ALA A 703 -14.80 -16.15 12.65
C ALA A 703 -15.65 -17.43 12.48
N SER A 704 -15.88 -17.87 11.24
CA SER A 704 -16.58 -19.13 10.94
C SER A 704 -15.87 -20.36 11.50
N ASP A 705 -14.54 -20.34 11.53
CA ASP A 705 -13.72 -21.48 11.96
C ASP A 705 -13.90 -21.71 13.46
N ILE A 706 -13.94 -20.61 14.24
CA ILE A 706 -14.26 -20.63 15.67
C ILE A 706 -15.70 -21.08 15.91
N ALA A 707 -16.66 -20.58 15.13
CA ALA A 707 -18.06 -21.00 15.21
C ALA A 707 -18.25 -22.50 14.94
N ASN A 708 -17.37 -23.09 14.10
CA ASN A 708 -17.34 -24.52 13.79
C ASN A 708 -16.55 -25.36 14.81
N GLY A 709 -16.12 -24.77 15.92
CA GLY A 709 -15.44 -25.46 17.01
C GLY A 709 -13.92 -25.59 16.87
N GLU A 710 -13.30 -24.90 15.90
CA GLU A 710 -11.84 -24.82 15.83
C GLU A 710 -11.27 -24.00 16.99
N LYS A 711 -10.07 -24.37 17.43
CA LYS A 711 -9.38 -23.66 18.51
C LYS A 711 -8.98 -22.26 18.03
N GLU A 712 -9.27 -21.26 18.84
CA GLU A 712 -8.84 -19.88 18.59
C GLU A 712 -7.30 -19.78 18.58
N ILE A 713 -6.77 -19.21 17.51
CA ILE A 713 -5.36 -18.92 17.31
C ILE A 713 -5.18 -17.41 17.53
N SER A 714 -4.29 -17.05 18.45
CA SER A 714 -3.99 -15.64 18.70
C SER A 714 -3.43 -14.97 17.44
N LEU A 715 -3.95 -13.79 17.11
CA LEU A 715 -3.44 -12.97 16.01
C LEU A 715 -1.99 -12.49 16.25
N ASP A 716 -1.57 -12.45 17.51
CA ASP A 716 -0.20 -12.08 17.91
C ASP A 716 0.81 -13.21 17.68
N ALA A 717 0.37 -14.43 17.34
CA ALA A 717 1.27 -15.54 17.04
C ALA A 717 2.18 -15.20 15.85
N GLY A 718 3.50 -15.13 16.10
CA GLY A 718 4.53 -14.82 15.10
C GLY A 718 4.64 -13.34 14.73
N LYS A 719 3.97 -12.44 15.46
CA LYS A 719 4.05 -11.00 15.22
C LYS A 719 5.49 -10.50 15.39
N ALA A 720 5.97 -9.72 14.43
CA ALA A 720 7.30 -9.14 14.48
C ALA A 720 7.42 -8.15 15.64
N ASP A 721 8.52 -8.25 16.39
CA ASP A 721 8.88 -7.34 17.47
C ASP A 721 10.24 -6.67 17.19
N HIS A 722 10.35 -5.39 17.50
CA HIS A 722 11.58 -4.64 17.29
C HIS A 722 12.73 -5.12 18.19
N GLU A 723 12.44 -5.57 19.42
CA GLU A 723 13.47 -6.10 20.31
C GLU A 723 14.08 -7.41 19.76
N GLU A 724 13.24 -8.32 19.23
CA GLU A 724 13.69 -9.54 18.55
C GLU A 724 14.60 -9.22 17.36
N VAL A 725 14.23 -8.21 16.57
CA VAL A 725 15.04 -7.72 15.44
C VAL A 725 16.43 -7.26 15.88
N LEU A 726 16.52 -6.53 17.00
CA LEU A 726 17.79 -6.06 17.55
C LEU A 726 18.66 -7.23 18.04
N GLN A 727 18.09 -8.19 18.77
CA GLN A 727 18.84 -9.32 19.32
C GLN A 727 19.43 -10.21 18.21
N ILE A 728 18.62 -10.56 17.20
CA ILE A 728 19.07 -11.37 16.06
C ILE A 728 20.09 -10.60 15.23
N GLY A 729 19.86 -9.30 15.02
CA GLY A 729 20.80 -8.41 14.34
C GLY A 729 22.17 -8.39 15.01
N LEU A 730 22.23 -8.29 16.35
CA LEU A 730 23.48 -8.31 17.11
C LEU A 730 24.20 -9.66 17.01
N ALA A 731 23.48 -10.77 16.98
CA ALA A 731 24.07 -12.10 16.81
C ALA A 731 24.67 -12.27 15.41
N ALA A 732 23.97 -11.81 14.36
CA ALA A 732 24.48 -11.79 12.99
C ALA A 732 25.68 -10.84 12.81
N ALA A 733 25.74 -9.79 13.62
CA ALA A 733 26.76 -8.76 13.48
C ALA A 733 28.18 -9.29 13.64
N LYS A 734 28.39 -10.23 14.57
CA LYS A 734 29.71 -10.82 14.81
C LYS A 734 30.27 -11.50 13.57
N ASP A 735 29.43 -12.23 12.84
CA ASP A 735 29.84 -12.92 11.62
C ASP A 735 30.09 -11.91 10.49
N LEU A 736 29.17 -10.98 10.28
CA LEU A 736 29.27 -9.94 9.24
C LEU A 736 30.49 -9.04 9.42
N GLU A 737 30.81 -8.65 10.65
CA GLU A 737 31.98 -7.82 10.95
C GLU A 737 33.28 -8.49 10.51
N VAL A 738 33.42 -9.79 10.77
CA VAL A 738 34.59 -10.58 10.34
C VAL A 738 34.64 -10.68 8.82
N ILE A 739 33.51 -10.98 8.17
CA ILE A 739 33.46 -11.13 6.72
C ILE A 739 33.77 -9.79 6.03
N VAL A 740 33.14 -8.69 6.46
CA VAL A 740 33.33 -7.36 5.89
C VAL A 740 34.77 -6.88 6.06
N GLU A 741 35.39 -7.14 7.21
CA GLU A 741 36.81 -6.84 7.44
C GLU A 741 37.74 -7.63 6.49
N GLU A 742 37.39 -8.88 6.15
CA GLU A 742 38.17 -9.72 5.23
C GLU A 742 37.98 -9.34 3.76
N ILE A 743 36.77 -8.96 3.33
CA ILE A 743 36.49 -8.62 1.93
C ILE A 743 36.89 -7.19 1.56
N ALA A 744 37.05 -6.29 2.53
CA ALA A 744 37.32 -4.87 2.26
C ALA A 744 38.59 -4.62 1.41
N ALA A 745 39.54 -5.55 1.37
CA ALA A 745 40.73 -5.43 0.51
C ALA A 745 40.50 -5.87 -0.95
N PHE A 746 39.39 -6.57 -1.22
CA PHE A 746 39.05 -7.17 -2.50
C PHE A 746 37.93 -6.41 -3.25
N LEU A 747 37.32 -5.42 -2.59
CA LEU A 747 36.31 -4.51 -3.10
C LEU A 747 36.92 -3.14 -3.39
#